data_AF-D3B1P9-F1
#
_entry.id   AF-D3B1P9-F1
#
_cell.length_a   1.000
_cell.length_b   1.000
_cell.length_c   1.000
_cell.angle_alpha   90.00
_cell.angle_beta   90.00
_cell.angle_gamma   90.00
#
_symmetry.space_group_name_H-M   'P 1'
#
loop_
_entity.id
_entity.type
_entity.pdbx_description
1 polymer ?
#
loop_
_entity_poly.entity_id
_entity_poly.type
_entity_poly.pdbx_seq_one_letter_code
_entity_poly.pdbx_strand_id
1 'polypeptide(L)'
;MKSSMENKEQQQTSQDGYIIPGDTSIPLPDPAQEEQQQSPDQNEVRNIPLVSDAQHQDINISLKTPVELGTIKLTISDTDSIGDIHKFLQETTETCLLTSYHLEVEGIPKKLNEFADVKFYSEITSGATLVMKKAPYNERSANLHVNRLKSIISSGEWETHPTNPSLFSLYSFTDENPIEDQQQQQQIENNNNNNNSNNKLNVQNKSKSKKSKSTSKKSSKKDLELAERKKEVVQVDATQKALLSNYYPTNFNKPIVVLRRIDRSGWAPVPGYRALLGDLFYMEVELVDIRETLFITANVIGFFINQSTINTFNPAVSSKYGATHHNLYELLSQYSPIFARGLKSLLKRISRRNSYEMIPNSIPVNTWTLKQNRSFHYNIAAASESNIDVHDPEMRGQPRDWNEEFQALRELPRGSISERILRDRAFYRVNSDFVESAIRGAKLVVSKTIPPINPLEPEKAHMFVYHNIFLSFTLDTRDYYVNCGGDAGARVAANNDLKGVKLFNLIDIDGISTICTAIIDYRGHRILAQSLVPGILSNERTSDVKYGSMDNGQTIKADPEFSEKLAKLSSMLHLAEREVIPGDALSDPVKISTSYDSKGIVGLDGRKYILDIMRATPRDPNYKDDKHMLCLLRPELIASYTEFVRSQWEQKIKAEKESKRKQEEKTDAFATQEDGSQTDESEKTETAVAETANEQPPHILFNANLLGASNSICRLKGTPEELKADMETLEAAGNFLKETMIGNLIDDFKLFNLTPVDGQTLTQAMHSRGINMRYLGHIAKLCDGIPFAKEVCFNEMVSRATKHIFSNILRAAPQAELSVVACQFLNCFLGTQTIGADTNNSIKLKLTSVQLWDQIYDLIKEKYDYEIKVRSVPLECRINVLRSICLKVGLQINSKDYDFTKDEPFVIDDIVDMVCVVKHLGPRSSDAIELLEGGKALLAKREFEKASNYLVESLAFCQQVHGPIHTDTANCFSSLAMVAFYTKEYNDAIEYQKNALIITEKTLGVDHHDTIHSYTNLALFCQRADRFTEAMGYLKHVIYLNDLLGSDYNPERSSIYTSAAIILQDLKEFDCAIDYLKKCIENHKHLFGEDHLVSSSTLQSIAQIYAEMKNFTEAEKYQKHSTAILTRYLGANHPRTIESMRLTALWVDEMKKEKESEKKSKSTSNQQQQLKQNKQQLNNMKLNNMSNVPKDLEGQVKWFNQDDSKKGKKK
;
A
#
# COMPACT_ATOMS: atom_id res chain seq x y z
N MET A 1 23.87 44.04 -37.06
CA MET A 1 25.09 44.67 -37.60
C MET A 1 26.31 43.89 -37.11
N LYS A 2 27.44 43.97 -37.85
CA LYS A 2 28.84 43.60 -37.54
C LYS A 2 29.20 43.44 -36.03
N SER A 3 30.17 42.64 -35.58
CA SER A 3 31.20 41.69 -36.14
C SER A 3 31.84 41.01 -34.89
N SER A 4 32.72 39.99 -34.87
CA SER A 4 33.80 39.46 -35.74
C SER A 4 34.08 37.99 -35.28
N MET A 5 34.61 37.03 -36.06
CA MET A 5 35.96 36.93 -36.68
C MET A 5 37.10 37.14 -35.66
N GLU A 6 38.16 36.32 -35.53
CA GLU A 6 38.72 35.15 -36.27
C GLU A 6 39.22 34.09 -35.23
N ASN A 7 39.37 32.77 -35.45
CA ASN A 7 39.84 31.90 -36.56
C ASN A 7 41.36 31.57 -36.51
N LYS A 8 41.72 30.30 -36.79
CA LYS A 8 43.08 29.76 -37.11
C LYS A 8 44.11 29.62 -35.95
N GLU A 9 45.08 28.67 -35.94
CA GLU A 9 45.43 27.55 -36.85
C GLU A 9 46.42 26.53 -36.21
N GLN A 10 46.37 25.26 -36.64
CA GLN A 10 47.53 24.35 -36.91
C GLN A 10 48.42 23.84 -35.72
N GLN A 11 49.23 22.76 -35.82
CA GLN A 11 49.71 21.94 -36.96
C GLN A 11 50.24 20.54 -36.51
N GLN A 12 50.14 19.50 -37.39
CA GLN A 12 51.13 18.39 -37.65
C GLN A 12 51.58 17.44 -36.49
N THR A 13 52.13 16.21 -36.65
CA THR A 13 52.60 15.29 -37.74
C THR A 13 52.83 13.88 -37.09
N SER A 14 52.93 12.70 -37.74
CA SER A 14 52.53 12.14 -39.06
C SER A 14 53.08 10.69 -39.24
N GLN A 15 52.35 9.78 -39.92
CA GLN A 15 52.85 8.54 -40.61
C GLN A 15 53.43 7.38 -39.74
N ASP A 16 53.41 6.08 -40.10
CA ASP A 16 52.73 5.20 -41.10
C ASP A 16 52.90 3.73 -40.60
N GLY A 17 52.26 2.64 -41.08
CA GLY A 17 51.34 2.40 -42.21
C GLY A 17 51.13 0.86 -42.46
N TYR A 18 50.92 0.47 -43.72
CA TYR A 18 50.99 -0.89 -44.35
C TYR A 18 49.81 -1.92 -44.32
N ILE A 19 48.99 -1.81 -45.39
CA ILE A 19 48.54 -2.84 -46.38
C ILE A 19 47.56 -3.98 -45.98
N ILE A 20 46.52 -4.09 -46.83
CA ILE A 20 45.42 -5.09 -46.94
C ILE A 20 45.74 -6.06 -48.12
N PRO A 21 45.35 -7.35 -48.10
CA PRO A 21 44.15 -7.79 -48.84
C PRO A 21 43.40 -8.99 -48.21
N GLY A 22 42.13 -9.28 -48.53
CA GLY A 22 41.19 -8.61 -49.44
C GLY A 22 39.84 -9.35 -49.57
N ASP A 23 38.92 -8.73 -50.32
CA ASP A 23 37.73 -9.25 -51.04
C ASP A 23 36.87 -10.39 -50.43
N THR A 24 35.55 -10.18 -50.29
CA THR A 24 34.66 -10.18 -51.48
C THR A 24 33.32 -9.41 -51.31
N SER A 25 33.12 -8.39 -52.18
CA SER A 25 31.86 -8.00 -52.89
C SER A 25 30.49 -8.19 -52.20
N ILE A 26 29.73 -7.17 -51.71
CA ILE A 26 29.12 -5.99 -52.41
C ILE A 26 28.37 -6.43 -53.69
N PRO A 27 27.04 -6.18 -53.90
CA PRO A 27 26.48 -4.81 -53.90
C PRO A 27 25.01 -4.58 -53.44
N LEU A 28 24.73 -3.31 -53.09
CA LEU A 28 23.42 -2.65 -53.24
C LEU A 28 23.14 -2.34 -54.71
N PRO A 29 21.87 -2.28 -55.12
CA PRO A 29 21.45 -1.19 -56.00
C PRO A 29 20.26 -0.38 -55.48
N ASP A 30 20.21 0.84 -55.99
CA ASP A 30 19.36 1.98 -55.66
C ASP A 30 18.06 1.96 -56.52
N PRO A 31 17.23 3.01 -56.69
CA PRO A 31 15.89 3.05 -56.09
C PRO A 31 14.70 3.20 -57.08
N ALA A 32 13.51 3.46 -56.52
CA ALA A 32 12.20 3.73 -57.17
C ALA A 32 11.40 2.46 -57.62
N GLN A 33 10.05 2.39 -57.56
CA GLN A 33 8.98 3.36 -57.23
C GLN A 33 7.89 2.72 -56.33
N GLU A 34 7.08 3.55 -55.66
CA GLU A 34 5.63 3.37 -55.31
C GLU A 34 5.12 2.02 -54.71
N GLU A 35 4.21 1.95 -53.73
CA GLU A 35 3.40 2.95 -53.01
C GLU A 35 2.77 2.28 -51.78
N GLN A 36 2.68 2.99 -50.64
CA GLN A 36 1.46 3.14 -49.81
C GLN A 36 1.83 3.74 -48.44
N GLN A 37 1.49 5.01 -48.28
CA GLN A 37 1.55 5.71 -46.99
C GLN A 37 0.42 5.21 -46.08
N GLN A 38 0.77 4.76 -44.87
CA GLN A 38 -0.16 4.78 -43.74
C GLN A 38 0.23 5.90 -42.77
N SER A 39 -0.80 6.54 -42.21
CA SER A 39 -0.74 7.73 -41.37
C SER A 39 0.03 7.53 -40.06
N PRO A 40 0.61 8.60 -39.48
CA PRO A 40 1.30 8.50 -38.20
C PRO A 40 0.32 8.23 -37.05
N ASP A 41 0.50 7.10 -36.37
CA ASP A 41 -0.15 6.83 -35.09
C ASP A 41 0.40 7.76 -34.00
N GLN A 42 -0.46 8.55 -33.37
CA GLN A 42 -0.10 9.35 -32.21
C GLN A 42 -0.06 8.48 -30.95
N ASN A 43 1.08 7.82 -30.73
CA ASN A 43 1.45 7.20 -29.45
C ASN A 43 2.98 7.11 -29.30
N GLU A 44 3.67 8.23 -29.53
CA GLU A 44 5.08 8.37 -29.14
C GLU A 44 5.20 8.47 -27.61
N VAL A 45 5.31 7.30 -26.97
CA VAL A 45 6.06 7.19 -25.71
C VAL A 45 7.45 7.74 -26.02
N ARG A 46 7.88 8.78 -25.28
CA ARG A 46 9.20 9.38 -25.47
C ARG A 46 10.26 8.28 -25.36
N ASN A 47 10.98 8.01 -26.44
CA ASN A 47 12.17 7.16 -26.41
C ASN A 47 13.25 7.86 -25.58
N ILE A 48 13.24 7.61 -24.27
CA ILE A 48 14.32 7.96 -23.37
C ILE A 48 15.56 7.14 -23.79
N PRO A 49 16.74 7.75 -23.99
CA PRO A 49 17.93 6.99 -24.35
C PRO A 49 18.31 6.04 -23.21
N LEU A 50 18.33 4.75 -23.51
CA LEU A 50 18.83 3.71 -22.60
C LEU A 50 20.25 4.08 -22.13
N VAL A 51 20.43 4.20 -20.81
CA VAL A 51 21.76 4.30 -20.22
C VAL A 51 22.44 2.95 -20.40
N SER A 52 23.48 2.91 -21.24
CA SER A 52 24.20 1.68 -21.59
C SER A 52 24.83 1.01 -20.37
N ASP A 53 24.70 -0.32 -20.30
CA ASP A 53 25.21 -1.15 -19.21
C ASP A 53 26.66 -0.83 -18.82
N ALA A 54 26.84 -0.28 -17.62
CA ALA A 54 28.12 -0.32 -16.95
C ALA A 54 28.33 -1.75 -16.43
N GLN A 55 29.30 -2.47 -17.00
CA GLN A 55 29.70 -3.79 -16.50
C GLN A 55 30.41 -3.63 -15.15
N HIS A 56 29.64 -3.64 -14.06
CA HIS A 56 30.15 -3.60 -12.69
C HIS A 56 30.99 -4.86 -12.39
N GLN A 57 32.12 -4.67 -11.71
CA GLN A 57 32.93 -5.79 -11.21
C GLN A 57 32.59 -6.09 -9.75
N ASP A 58 32.06 -7.29 -9.50
CA ASP A 58 31.83 -7.81 -8.15
C ASP A 58 33.17 -8.11 -7.44
N ILE A 59 33.44 -7.39 -6.36
CA ILE A 59 34.62 -7.56 -5.51
C ILE A 59 34.21 -8.37 -4.28
N ASN A 60 34.82 -9.54 -4.09
CA ASN A 60 34.57 -10.38 -2.91
C ASN A 60 35.59 -10.05 -1.81
N ILE A 61 35.14 -9.50 -0.68
CA ILE A 61 35.99 -9.17 0.47
C ILE A 61 35.67 -10.02 1.71
N SER A 62 36.61 -10.08 2.65
CA SER A 62 36.42 -10.72 3.96
C SER A 62 36.49 -9.67 5.07
N LEU A 63 35.59 -9.71 6.05
CA LEU A 63 35.55 -8.80 7.19
C LEU A 63 35.84 -9.55 8.49
N LYS A 64 37.00 -9.28 9.09
CA LYS A 64 37.35 -9.72 10.44
C LYS A 64 36.65 -8.84 11.47
N THR A 65 35.66 -9.41 12.14
CA THR A 65 34.97 -8.79 13.27
C THR A 65 35.80 -8.96 14.57
N PRO A 66 35.45 -8.24 15.67
CA PRO A 66 36.00 -8.55 16.98
C PRO A 66 35.78 -10.03 17.36
N VAL A 67 36.67 -10.58 18.19
CA VAL A 67 36.97 -12.01 18.46
C VAL A 67 35.78 -12.99 18.61
N GLU A 68 34.56 -12.51 18.83
CA GLU A 68 33.36 -13.30 19.13
C GLU A 68 32.54 -13.73 17.91
N LEU A 69 32.62 -13.03 16.76
CA LEU A 69 31.76 -13.25 15.59
C LEU A 69 32.47 -13.87 14.36
N GLY A 70 33.81 -13.85 14.32
CA GLY A 70 34.58 -14.50 13.25
C GLY A 70 34.78 -13.63 11.99
N THR A 71 34.81 -14.26 10.82
CA THR A 71 35.06 -13.57 9.53
C THR A 71 33.85 -13.71 8.61
N ILE A 72 33.25 -12.58 8.25
CA ILE A 72 32.09 -12.47 7.34
C ILE A 72 32.61 -12.31 5.91
N LYS A 73 31.97 -12.92 4.92
CA LYS A 73 32.27 -12.68 3.50
C LYS A 73 31.23 -11.73 2.92
N LEU A 74 31.67 -10.74 2.15
CA LEU A 74 30.82 -9.75 1.50
C LEU A 74 31.17 -9.69 0.01
N THR A 75 30.15 -9.46 -0.82
CA THR A 75 30.31 -9.11 -2.23
C THR A 75 29.87 -7.65 -2.36
N ILE A 76 30.73 -6.81 -2.93
CA ILE A 76 30.53 -5.36 -3.06
C ILE A 76 30.86 -4.92 -4.49
N SER A 77 30.19 -3.86 -4.97
CA SER A 77 30.54 -3.19 -6.21
C SER A 77 31.76 -2.28 -6.00
N ASP A 78 32.52 -2.08 -7.07
CA ASP A 78 33.51 -1.01 -7.20
C ASP A 78 32.92 0.41 -6.99
N THR A 79 31.62 0.57 -7.23
CA THR A 79 30.88 1.84 -7.05
C THR A 79 30.30 2.05 -5.65
N ASP A 80 30.29 1.03 -4.78
CA ASP A 80 29.75 1.16 -3.41
C ASP A 80 30.62 2.10 -2.56
N SER A 81 30.00 2.82 -1.62
CA SER A 81 30.75 3.58 -0.62
C SER A 81 31.07 2.75 0.62
N ILE A 82 32.13 3.13 1.35
CA ILE A 82 32.41 2.54 2.68
C ILE A 82 31.23 2.74 3.64
N GLY A 83 30.43 3.80 3.45
CA GLY A 83 29.19 4.06 4.18
C GLY A 83 28.10 3.01 3.90
N ASP A 84 28.01 2.51 2.67
CA ASP A 84 27.07 1.44 2.30
C ASP A 84 27.48 0.10 2.94
N ILE A 85 28.78 -0.19 3.03
CA ILE A 85 29.30 -1.33 3.81
C ILE A 85 28.92 -1.18 5.30
N HIS A 86 29.10 0.02 5.89
CA HIS A 86 28.68 0.29 7.26
C HIS A 86 27.17 0.08 7.46
N LYS A 87 26.34 0.51 6.50
CA LYS A 87 24.89 0.34 6.53
C LYS A 87 24.48 -1.13 6.44
N PHE A 88 25.07 -1.89 5.51
CA PHE A 88 24.86 -3.35 5.38
C PHE A 88 25.19 -4.09 6.69
N LEU A 89 26.29 -3.73 7.35
CA LEU A 89 26.68 -4.30 8.63
C LEU A 89 25.74 -3.92 9.79
N GLN A 90 25.12 -2.73 9.74
CA GLN A 90 24.09 -2.36 10.70
C GLN A 90 22.79 -3.14 10.49
N GLU A 91 22.44 -3.48 9.26
CA GLU A 91 21.24 -4.25 8.89
C GLU A 91 21.40 -5.77 9.12
N THR A 92 22.62 -6.31 8.97
CA THR A 92 22.93 -7.73 9.15
C THR A 92 22.79 -8.18 10.60
N THR A 93 22.01 -9.24 10.87
CA THR A 93 21.70 -9.69 12.24
C THR A 93 22.90 -10.11 13.09
N GLU A 94 24.02 -10.46 12.46
CA GLU A 94 25.28 -10.83 13.15
C GLU A 94 25.99 -9.60 13.74
N THR A 95 25.96 -8.47 13.03
CA THR A 95 26.71 -7.24 13.36
C THR A 95 25.85 -6.07 13.79
N CYS A 96 24.51 -6.16 13.68
CA CYS A 96 23.55 -5.08 13.96
C CYS A 96 23.59 -4.48 15.38
N LEU A 97 24.23 -5.16 16.33
CA LEU A 97 24.44 -4.74 17.73
C LEU A 97 25.78 -4.01 17.94
N LEU A 98 26.69 -4.03 16.96
CA LEU A 98 27.95 -3.29 16.96
C LEU A 98 27.72 -1.94 16.28
N THR A 99 27.76 -0.83 17.03
CA THR A 99 27.41 0.50 16.48
C THR A 99 28.54 1.53 16.53
N SER A 100 29.60 1.30 17.31
CA SER A 100 30.77 2.19 17.38
C SER A 100 32.04 1.46 16.97
N TYR A 101 32.33 1.50 15.68
CA TYR A 101 33.51 0.91 15.10
C TYR A 101 33.99 1.71 13.88
N HIS A 102 35.23 1.48 13.49
CA HIS A 102 35.77 1.90 12.20
C HIS A 102 36.39 0.71 11.47
N LEU A 103 36.48 0.84 10.15
CA LEU A 103 37.09 -0.17 9.28
C LEU A 103 38.51 0.25 8.88
N GLU A 104 39.41 -0.72 8.84
CA GLU A 104 40.79 -0.62 8.32
C GLU A 104 41.06 -1.80 7.38
N VAL A 105 41.99 -1.66 6.44
CA VAL A 105 42.46 -2.79 5.60
C VAL A 105 43.50 -3.59 6.38
N GLU A 106 43.46 -4.92 6.31
CA GLU A 106 44.43 -5.76 7.01
C GLU A 106 45.87 -5.47 6.54
N GLY A 107 46.74 -5.13 7.49
CA GLY A 107 48.12 -4.70 7.23
C GLY A 107 48.31 -3.19 7.03
N ILE A 108 47.25 -2.40 6.88
CA ILE A 108 47.32 -0.94 6.66
C ILE A 108 46.53 -0.21 7.76
N PRO A 109 47.20 0.41 8.76
CA PRO A 109 46.54 1.05 9.90
C PRO A 109 46.00 2.44 9.54
N LYS A 110 45.12 2.51 8.54
CA LYS A 110 44.46 3.73 8.06
C LYS A 110 42.95 3.54 8.17
N LYS A 111 42.28 4.39 8.96
CA LYS A 111 40.81 4.43 8.99
C LYS A 111 40.28 4.75 7.59
N LEU A 112 39.38 3.91 7.10
CA LEU A 112 38.63 4.17 5.87
C LEU A 112 37.66 5.34 6.07
N ASN A 113 37.59 6.25 5.10
CA ASN A 113 36.64 7.34 5.07
C ASN A 113 35.26 6.80 4.64
N GLU A 114 34.26 7.01 5.50
CA GLU A 114 32.86 6.58 5.32
C GLU A 114 32.20 7.15 4.06
N PHE A 115 32.67 8.30 3.54
CA PHE A 115 32.11 8.95 2.36
C PHE A 115 32.88 8.67 1.04
N ALA A 116 33.85 7.75 1.06
CA ALA A 116 34.63 7.42 -0.14
C ALA A 116 34.15 6.11 -0.76
N ASP A 117 34.04 6.10 -2.09
CA ASP A 117 33.79 4.90 -2.90
C ASP A 117 34.95 3.90 -2.79
N VAL A 118 34.64 2.60 -2.89
CA VAL A 118 35.61 1.50 -2.82
C VAL A 118 36.72 1.66 -3.85
N LYS A 119 36.39 2.11 -5.08
CA LYS A 119 37.36 2.39 -6.16
C LYS A 119 38.50 3.36 -5.80
N PHE A 120 38.35 4.20 -4.77
CA PHE A 120 39.42 5.11 -4.32
C PHE A 120 40.50 4.41 -3.46
N TYR A 121 40.28 3.16 -3.06
CA TYR A 121 41.22 2.34 -2.32
C TYR A 121 41.73 1.21 -3.21
N SER A 122 42.88 1.41 -3.84
CA SER A 122 43.54 0.39 -4.68
C SER A 122 43.89 -0.89 -3.92
N GLU A 123 43.88 -0.83 -2.59
CA GLU A 123 44.14 -1.92 -1.67
C GLU A 123 42.91 -2.82 -1.42
N ILE A 124 41.70 -2.38 -1.79
CA ILE A 124 40.46 -3.17 -1.68
C ILE A 124 40.20 -3.88 -3.01
N THR A 125 40.81 -5.06 -3.17
CA THR A 125 40.66 -5.95 -4.33
C THR A 125 39.96 -7.26 -3.94
N SER A 126 39.57 -8.07 -4.92
CA SER A 126 38.88 -9.35 -4.65
C SER A 126 39.81 -10.31 -3.89
N GLY A 127 39.43 -10.65 -2.65
CA GLY A 127 40.24 -11.36 -1.67
C GLY A 127 40.77 -10.49 -0.52
N ALA A 128 40.61 -9.16 -0.57
CA ALA A 128 41.05 -8.27 0.49
C ALA A 128 40.31 -8.53 1.82
N THR A 129 41.03 -8.33 2.94
CA THR A 129 40.46 -8.47 4.28
C THR A 129 40.36 -7.11 4.97
N LEU A 130 39.17 -6.72 5.39
CA LEU A 130 38.92 -5.59 6.26
C LEU A 130 38.90 -6.03 7.73
N VAL A 131 39.31 -5.15 8.64
CA VAL A 131 39.32 -5.38 10.08
C VAL A 131 38.45 -4.33 10.78
N MET A 132 37.47 -4.78 11.54
CA MET A 132 36.61 -3.93 12.36
C MET A 132 37.28 -3.65 13.71
N LYS A 133 37.53 -2.37 14.03
CA LYS A 133 38.07 -1.94 15.33
C LYS A 133 37.07 -1.09 16.10
N LYS A 134 37.01 -1.29 17.42
CA LYS A 134 36.15 -0.54 18.35
C LYS A 134 36.56 0.94 18.37
N ALA A 135 35.57 1.85 18.25
CA ALA A 135 35.79 3.29 18.20
C ALA A 135 35.22 3.96 19.48
N PRO A 136 35.78 5.09 19.96
CA PRO A 136 35.26 5.76 21.15
C PRO A 136 33.87 6.36 20.92
N TYR A 137 33.03 6.32 21.95
CA TYR A 137 31.70 6.91 21.95
C TYR A 137 31.75 8.43 22.13
N ASN A 138 30.84 9.13 21.45
CA ASN A 138 30.37 10.45 21.82
C ASN A 138 28.88 10.35 22.19
N GLU A 139 28.29 11.42 22.73
CA GLU A 139 26.89 11.38 23.18
C GLU A 139 25.94 10.90 22.07
N ARG A 140 26.12 11.38 20.84
CA ARG A 140 25.30 10.97 19.69
C ARG A 140 25.45 9.48 19.34
N SER A 141 26.66 8.94 19.31
CA SER A 141 26.88 7.52 18.97
C SER A 141 26.48 6.58 20.11
N ALA A 142 26.57 7.04 21.37
CA ALA A 142 26.05 6.30 22.53
C ALA A 142 24.52 6.31 22.57
N ASN A 143 23.87 7.45 22.25
CA ASN A 143 22.42 7.54 22.07
C ASN A 143 21.95 6.60 20.95
N LEU A 144 22.66 6.59 19.81
CA LEU A 144 22.40 5.68 18.70
C LEU A 144 22.54 4.21 19.11
N HIS A 145 23.55 3.86 19.93
CA HIS A 145 23.72 2.50 20.44
C HIS A 145 22.53 2.05 21.32
N VAL A 146 22.15 2.88 22.29
CA VAL A 146 21.01 2.61 23.17
C VAL A 146 19.72 2.49 22.37
N ASN A 147 19.47 3.42 21.45
CA ASN A 147 18.26 3.43 20.64
C ASN A 147 18.25 2.28 19.61
N ARG A 148 19.40 1.81 19.11
CA ARG A 148 19.50 0.59 18.29
C ARG A 148 19.15 -0.65 19.11
N LEU A 149 19.64 -0.75 20.35
CA LEU A 149 19.29 -1.86 21.25
C LEU A 149 17.80 -1.83 21.63
N LYS A 150 17.26 -0.64 21.98
CA LYS A 150 15.81 -0.45 22.18
C LYS A 150 15.03 -0.90 20.95
N SER A 151 15.34 -0.38 19.76
CA SER A 151 14.70 -0.73 18.49
C SER A 151 14.72 -2.24 18.18
N ILE A 152 15.86 -2.90 18.40
CA ILE A 152 15.97 -4.36 18.24
C ILE A 152 15.04 -5.07 19.24
N ILE A 153 15.08 -4.70 20.53
CA ILE A 153 14.22 -5.31 21.55
C ILE A 153 12.73 -5.05 21.25
N SER A 154 12.35 -3.82 20.92
CA SER A 154 11.00 -3.41 20.53
C SER A 154 10.51 -4.05 19.20
N SER A 155 11.40 -4.65 18.40
CA SER A 155 11.02 -5.44 17.22
C SER A 155 10.47 -6.84 17.57
N GLY A 156 10.67 -7.28 18.82
CA GLY A 156 10.18 -8.55 19.38
C GLY A 156 9.32 -8.41 20.66
N GLU A 157 9.45 -7.30 21.38
CA GLU A 157 8.50 -6.71 22.33
C GLU A 157 7.72 -5.61 21.58
N TRP A 158 6.55 -5.89 21.00
CA TRP A 158 5.84 -4.90 20.16
C TRP A 158 5.54 -3.60 20.93
N GLU A 159 6.37 -2.56 20.74
CA GLU A 159 6.33 -1.33 21.53
C GLU A 159 6.55 -0.03 20.73
N THR A 160 5.90 1.02 21.26
CA THR A 160 6.07 2.47 21.06
C THR A 160 5.76 3.16 19.72
N HIS A 161 5.73 2.51 18.55
CA HIS A 161 5.21 3.15 17.33
C HIS A 161 4.09 2.33 16.65
N PRO A 162 2.80 2.70 16.81
CA PRO A 162 1.64 1.84 16.49
C PRO A 162 1.26 1.82 14.99
N THR A 163 2.25 1.89 14.12
CA THR A 163 2.05 2.16 12.68
C THR A 163 2.14 0.88 11.85
N ASN A 164 1.10 0.05 11.97
CA ASN A 164 0.74 -0.99 10.99
C ASN A 164 1.82 -2.05 10.70
N PRO A 165 1.93 -3.13 11.52
CA PRO A 165 2.83 -4.23 11.25
C PRO A 165 2.45 -4.97 9.96
N SER A 166 3.45 -5.29 9.14
CA SER A 166 3.33 -6.41 8.20
C SER A 166 3.06 -7.70 8.98
N LEU A 167 2.03 -8.45 8.56
CA LEU A 167 1.72 -9.78 9.07
C LEU A 167 2.27 -10.88 8.17
N PHE A 168 2.87 -10.53 7.02
CA PHE A 168 3.41 -11.48 6.05
C PHE A 168 4.25 -12.61 6.66
N SER A 169 5.31 -12.34 7.44
CA SER A 169 6.14 -13.40 8.07
C SER A 169 5.40 -14.31 9.06
N LEU A 170 4.16 -14.00 9.45
CA LEU A 170 3.31 -14.86 10.30
C LEU A 170 2.37 -15.76 9.47
N TYR A 171 2.06 -15.34 8.24
CA TYR A 171 1.30 -16.11 7.26
C TYR A 171 2.18 -16.80 6.20
N SER A 172 3.47 -16.46 6.11
CA SER A 172 4.44 -17.14 5.25
C SER A 172 4.74 -18.54 5.81
N PHE A 173 4.24 -19.58 5.15
CA PHE A 173 4.42 -20.99 5.54
C PHE A 173 5.83 -21.54 5.22
N THR A 174 6.82 -20.66 5.05
CA THR A 174 8.21 -20.96 4.72
C THR A 174 9.01 -21.51 5.92
N ASP A 175 8.66 -22.71 6.38
CA ASP A 175 9.55 -23.57 7.20
C ASP A 175 10.46 -24.46 6.29
N GLU A 176 10.43 -24.27 4.97
CA GLU A 176 11.29 -24.95 4.00
C GLU A 176 12.65 -24.25 3.84
N ASN A 177 13.55 -24.48 4.81
CA ASN A 177 14.94 -24.87 4.53
C ASN A 177 15.66 -25.43 5.77
N PRO A 178 15.40 -26.69 6.18
CA PRO A 178 16.10 -27.36 7.26
C PRO A 178 17.17 -28.37 6.78
N ILE A 179 17.68 -28.24 5.54
CA ILE A 179 18.58 -29.22 4.91
C ILE A 179 20.07 -28.83 5.03
N GLU A 180 20.43 -27.55 4.90
CA GLU A 180 21.84 -27.11 4.99
C GLU A 180 22.36 -27.09 6.43
N ASP A 181 21.53 -26.63 7.38
CA ASP A 181 21.84 -26.61 8.82
C ASP A 181 22.20 -28.02 9.38
N GLN A 182 21.66 -29.10 8.81
CA GLN A 182 21.94 -30.46 9.26
C GLN A 182 23.36 -30.91 8.91
N GLN A 183 23.94 -30.44 7.80
CA GLN A 183 25.30 -30.82 7.42
C GLN A 183 26.34 -30.11 8.30
N GLN A 184 26.10 -28.84 8.64
CA GLN A 184 26.97 -28.11 9.57
C GLN A 184 26.81 -28.59 11.02
N GLN A 185 25.58 -28.85 11.50
CA GLN A 185 25.37 -29.37 12.86
C GLN A 185 25.91 -30.79 13.04
N GLN A 186 25.81 -31.68 12.04
CA GLN A 186 26.44 -33.01 12.12
C GLN A 186 27.98 -32.93 12.12
N GLN A 187 28.60 -31.95 11.44
CA GLN A 187 30.04 -31.73 11.54
C GLN A 187 30.46 -31.20 12.93
N ILE A 188 29.66 -30.31 13.53
CA ILE A 188 29.92 -29.77 14.87
C ILE A 188 29.69 -30.82 15.98
N GLU A 189 28.64 -31.64 15.89
CA GLU A 189 28.38 -32.73 16.84
C GLU A 189 29.41 -33.87 16.72
N ASN A 190 29.89 -34.19 15.51
CA ASN A 190 30.96 -35.17 15.32
C ASN A 190 32.31 -34.68 15.88
N ASN A 191 32.62 -33.38 15.79
CA ASN A 191 33.83 -32.81 16.40
C ASN A 191 33.76 -32.77 17.94
N ASN A 192 32.59 -32.53 18.52
CA ASN A 192 32.43 -32.45 19.98
C ASN A 192 32.41 -33.82 20.69
N ASN A 193 32.09 -34.92 19.99
CA ASN A 193 32.01 -36.26 20.59
C ASN A 193 33.37 -36.94 20.88
N ASN A 194 34.50 -36.38 20.42
CA ASN A 194 35.83 -36.97 20.66
C ASN A 194 36.50 -36.57 21.98
N ASN A 195 35.93 -35.65 22.78
CA ASN A 195 36.65 -34.98 23.87
C ASN A 195 36.08 -35.16 25.29
N ASN A 196 35.27 -36.21 25.56
CA ASN A 196 34.83 -36.50 26.94
C ASN A 196 34.65 -38.00 27.26
N SER A 197 35.74 -38.76 27.16
CA SER A 197 35.86 -40.06 27.84
C SER A 197 36.68 -39.93 29.13
N ASN A 198 36.00 -39.74 30.28
CA ASN A 198 36.32 -40.32 31.59
C ASN A 198 35.57 -39.62 32.74
N ASN A 199 34.49 -40.24 33.23
CA ASN A 199 34.48 -40.82 34.58
C ASN A 199 33.18 -41.59 34.84
N LYS A 200 33.33 -42.84 35.32
CA LYS A 200 32.23 -43.68 35.82
C LYS A 200 32.07 -43.49 37.32
N LEU A 201 30.88 -43.86 37.82
CA LEU A 201 30.54 -44.49 39.14
C LEU A 201 29.28 -43.80 39.74
N ASN A 202 28.29 -44.50 40.31
CA ASN A 202 27.93 -45.94 40.27
C ASN A 202 26.49 -46.17 40.82
N VAL A 203 26.00 -47.41 40.76
CA VAL A 203 24.86 -48.01 41.52
C VAL A 203 23.41 -47.68 41.12
N GLN A 204 22.91 -48.48 40.18
CA GLN A 204 21.77 -49.42 40.34
C GLN A 204 20.57 -49.05 41.26
N ASN A 205 19.35 -49.16 40.72
CA ASN A 205 18.57 -50.39 40.97
C ASN A 205 17.54 -50.72 39.88
N LYS A 206 17.16 -52.01 39.79
CA LYS A 206 16.30 -52.58 38.73
C LYS A 206 14.93 -53.00 39.26
N SER A 207 13.89 -52.83 38.46
CA SER A 207 12.78 -53.77 38.40
C SER A 207 12.36 -54.01 36.94
N LYS A 208 12.13 -55.28 36.57
CA LYS A 208 11.81 -55.70 35.20
C LYS A 208 10.33 -56.02 35.08
N SER A 209 9.70 -55.58 33.99
CA SER A 209 8.57 -56.30 33.38
C SER A 209 8.71 -56.26 31.84
N LYS A 210 8.03 -57.19 31.15
CA LYS A 210 8.46 -57.69 29.83
C LYS A 210 7.97 -56.84 28.65
N LYS A 211 8.79 -56.86 27.58
CA LYS A 211 8.49 -56.30 26.25
C LYS A 211 7.29 -56.98 25.59
N SER A 212 6.46 -56.20 24.91
CA SER A 212 5.97 -56.53 23.57
C SER A 212 6.61 -55.57 22.58
N LYS A 213 7.03 -56.06 21.40
CA LYS A 213 7.61 -55.23 20.34
C LYS A 213 6.52 -54.88 19.33
N SER A 214 6.22 -53.61 19.17
CA SER A 214 5.71 -53.06 17.91
C SER A 214 6.70 -52.00 17.41
N THR A 215 7.11 -52.12 16.15
CA THR A 215 8.05 -51.18 15.52
C THR A 215 7.28 -49.99 14.98
N SER A 216 7.02 -48.99 15.84
CA SER A 216 6.64 -47.66 15.36
C SER A 216 7.89 -46.89 14.95
N LYS A 217 7.89 -46.33 13.73
CA LYS A 217 8.80 -45.24 13.38
C LYS A 217 8.50 -44.09 14.33
N LYS A 218 9.47 -43.65 15.14
CA LYS A 218 9.36 -42.36 15.82
C LYS A 218 9.59 -41.27 14.78
N SER A 219 8.51 -40.77 14.19
CA SER A 219 8.50 -39.40 13.67
C SER A 219 8.91 -38.45 14.80
N SER A 220 9.66 -37.41 14.47
CA SER A 220 10.02 -36.40 15.45
C SER A 220 8.76 -35.63 15.87
N LYS A 221 8.79 -35.01 17.05
CA LYS A 221 7.65 -34.21 17.53
C LYS A 221 7.30 -33.07 16.57
N LYS A 222 8.30 -32.52 15.86
CA LYS A 222 8.14 -31.51 14.82
C LYS A 222 7.43 -32.03 13.57
N ASP A 223 7.64 -33.29 13.19
CA ASP A 223 6.98 -33.88 12.02
C ASP A 223 5.48 -34.08 12.27
N LEU A 224 5.08 -34.38 13.51
CA LEU A 224 3.67 -34.37 13.91
C LEU A 224 3.10 -32.95 13.92
N GLU A 225 3.76 -31.99 14.58
CA GLU A 225 3.31 -30.59 14.63
C GLU A 225 3.16 -29.97 13.21
N LEU A 226 4.04 -30.34 12.26
CA LEU A 226 3.95 -29.94 10.86
C LEU A 226 2.80 -30.64 10.12
N ALA A 227 2.56 -31.92 10.37
CA ALA A 227 1.45 -32.66 9.78
C ALA A 227 0.07 -32.22 10.33
N GLU A 228 0.01 -31.80 11.60
CA GLU A 228 -1.17 -31.22 12.22
C GLU A 228 -1.45 -29.82 11.64
N ARG A 229 -0.46 -28.93 11.56
CA ARG A 229 -0.60 -27.64 10.86
C ARG A 229 -1.03 -27.79 9.40
N LYS A 230 -0.45 -28.72 8.64
CA LYS A 230 -0.86 -28.96 7.24
C LYS A 230 -2.32 -29.38 7.14
N LYS A 231 -2.88 -30.07 8.15
CA LYS A 231 -4.32 -30.35 8.22
C LYS A 231 -5.15 -29.12 8.61
N GLU A 232 -4.70 -28.29 9.55
CA GLU A 232 -5.39 -27.04 9.93
C GLU A 232 -5.47 -26.02 8.78
N VAL A 233 -4.50 -26.00 7.86
CA VAL A 233 -4.54 -25.13 6.67
C VAL A 233 -5.59 -25.60 5.67
N VAL A 234 -5.71 -26.92 5.49
CA VAL A 234 -6.58 -27.55 4.49
C VAL A 234 -8.02 -27.72 4.98
N GLN A 235 -8.21 -28.05 6.26
CA GLN A 235 -9.51 -28.07 6.92
C GLN A 235 -9.90 -26.63 7.32
N VAL A 236 -10.43 -25.89 6.35
CA VAL A 236 -11.18 -24.66 6.64
C VAL A 236 -12.65 -25.01 6.69
N ASP A 237 -13.23 -24.98 7.89
CA ASP A 237 -14.68 -25.10 8.03
C ASP A 237 -15.35 -23.88 7.39
N ALA A 238 -15.94 -24.07 6.22
CA ALA A 238 -16.59 -23.01 5.47
C ALA A 238 -17.77 -22.40 6.24
N THR A 239 -18.31 -23.07 7.27
CA THR A 239 -19.44 -22.56 8.06
C THR A 239 -19.03 -21.56 9.16
N GLN A 240 -17.74 -21.43 9.48
CA GLN A 240 -17.30 -20.58 10.59
C GLN A 240 -17.27 -19.09 10.19
N LYS A 241 -18.10 -18.28 10.86
CA LYS A 241 -18.11 -16.82 10.70
C LYS A 241 -16.77 -16.19 11.11
N ALA A 242 -16.27 -15.24 10.31
CA ALA A 242 -15.06 -14.48 10.64
C ALA A 242 -15.24 -13.64 11.92
N LEU A 243 -14.26 -13.70 12.81
CA LEU A 243 -14.23 -13.04 14.12
C LEU A 243 -13.13 -11.99 14.18
N LEU A 244 -13.41 -10.78 14.66
CA LEU A 244 -12.45 -9.69 14.80
C LEU A 244 -11.40 -9.96 15.89
N SER A 245 -11.69 -10.83 16.85
CA SER A 245 -10.68 -11.36 17.80
C SER A 245 -9.53 -12.11 17.12
N ASN A 246 -9.76 -12.65 15.92
CA ASN A 246 -8.78 -13.39 15.12
C ASN A 246 -8.04 -12.53 14.08
N TYR A 247 -8.25 -11.21 14.04
CA TYR A 247 -7.64 -10.29 13.06
C TYR A 247 -6.11 -10.38 13.08
N TYR A 248 -5.56 -10.64 14.26
CA TYR A 248 -4.16 -11.00 14.46
C TYR A 248 -4.03 -12.48 14.80
N PRO A 249 -3.12 -13.25 14.16
CA PRO A 249 -2.94 -14.69 14.38
C PRO A 249 -2.85 -15.13 15.85
N THR A 250 -3.15 -16.39 16.14
CA THR A 250 -2.98 -16.95 17.51
C THR A 250 -1.51 -17.02 17.95
N ASN A 251 -0.57 -17.14 17.00
CA ASN A 251 0.87 -17.03 17.23
C ASN A 251 1.37 -15.57 17.26
N PHE A 252 0.52 -14.60 16.93
CA PHE A 252 0.72 -13.19 17.27
C PHE A 252 0.57 -13.07 18.80
N ASN A 253 1.57 -12.46 19.46
CA ASN A 253 1.66 -12.23 20.91
C ASN A 253 2.20 -13.38 21.77
N LYS A 254 3.34 -13.97 21.38
CA LYS A 254 4.39 -14.27 22.38
C LYS A 254 5.50 -13.21 22.27
N PRO A 255 5.37 -12.05 22.96
CA PRO A 255 6.46 -11.08 23.03
C PRO A 255 7.66 -11.74 23.68
N ILE A 256 8.86 -11.51 23.13
CA ILE A 256 10.10 -12.04 23.71
C ILE A 256 10.59 -11.00 24.71
N VAL A 257 9.95 -10.97 25.88
CA VAL A 257 10.27 -9.99 26.92
C VAL A 257 11.63 -10.30 27.53
N VAL A 258 12.59 -9.40 27.33
CA VAL A 258 13.98 -9.45 27.84
C VAL A 258 14.26 -8.37 28.88
N LEU A 259 13.54 -7.24 28.83
CA LEU A 259 13.62 -6.18 29.82
C LEU A 259 12.22 -5.80 30.34
N ARG A 260 12.18 -5.07 31.45
CA ARG A 260 10.96 -4.45 31.98
C ARG A 260 10.94 -2.95 31.70
N ARG A 261 12.13 -2.32 31.70
CA ARG A 261 12.30 -0.87 31.62
C ARG A 261 13.72 -0.52 31.20
N ILE A 262 13.89 0.55 30.41
CA ILE A 262 15.18 1.16 30.07
C ILE A 262 14.96 2.64 29.78
N ASP A 263 15.18 3.50 30.78
CA ASP A 263 14.91 4.94 30.71
C ASP A 263 16.18 5.75 30.99
N ARG A 264 16.19 7.04 30.63
CA ARG A 264 17.15 8.02 31.18
C ARG A 264 17.02 8.09 32.70
N SER A 265 18.16 8.13 33.39
CA SER A 265 18.16 8.28 34.84
C SER A 265 17.81 9.71 35.27
N GLY A 266 17.14 9.85 36.41
CA GLY A 266 16.86 11.16 37.03
C GLY A 266 18.11 11.97 37.41
N TRP A 267 19.31 11.37 37.32
CA TRP A 267 20.60 12.02 37.56
C TRP A 267 21.22 12.72 36.32
N ALA A 268 20.50 12.83 35.21
CA ALA A 268 20.91 13.61 34.04
C ALA A 268 20.54 15.11 34.17
N PRO A 269 21.28 16.05 33.55
CA PRO A 269 22.47 15.88 32.70
C PRO A 269 23.76 15.61 33.50
N VAL A 270 24.82 15.17 32.80
CA VAL A 270 26.11 14.84 33.42
C VAL A 270 26.78 16.09 34.03
N PRO A 271 27.21 16.07 35.30
CA PRO A 271 27.96 17.16 35.89
C PRO A 271 29.28 17.42 35.15
N GLY A 272 29.67 18.69 34.96
CA GLY A 272 30.85 19.05 34.14
C GLY A 272 32.16 18.35 34.54
N TYR A 273 32.38 18.09 35.84
CA TYR A 273 33.55 17.34 36.33
C TYR A 273 33.53 15.86 35.95
N ARG A 274 32.36 15.27 35.70
CA ARG A 274 32.19 13.90 35.16
C ARG A 274 32.28 13.88 33.65
N ALA A 275 31.78 14.90 32.96
CA ALA A 275 31.95 15.06 31.51
C ALA A 275 33.45 15.13 31.11
N LEU A 276 34.28 15.80 31.92
CA LEU A 276 35.75 15.80 31.77
C LEU A 276 36.39 14.42 31.99
N LEU A 277 35.73 13.50 32.70
CA LEU A 277 36.14 12.09 32.85
C LEU A 277 35.52 11.17 31.77
N GLY A 278 34.87 11.75 30.77
CA GLY A 278 34.27 11.04 29.64
C GLY A 278 32.90 10.44 29.90
N ASP A 279 32.20 10.77 31.00
CA ASP A 279 30.79 10.39 31.17
C ASP A 279 29.93 11.16 30.16
N LEU A 280 29.03 10.44 29.47
CA LEU A 280 28.14 10.97 28.45
C LEU A 280 26.72 11.14 28.99
N PHE A 281 26.17 10.11 29.65
CA PHE A 281 24.85 10.17 30.32
C PHE A 281 24.63 8.98 31.27
N TYR A 282 23.56 9.05 32.06
CA TYR A 282 23.13 8.02 33.01
C TYR A 282 21.78 7.42 32.62
N MET A 283 21.61 6.12 32.84
CA MET A 283 20.41 5.31 32.52
C MET A 283 19.97 4.45 33.70
N GLU A 284 18.70 4.09 33.72
CA GLU A 284 18.08 3.14 34.64
C GLU A 284 17.50 1.96 33.85
N VAL A 285 17.91 0.73 34.17
CA VAL A 285 17.49 -0.49 33.48
C VAL A 285 16.92 -1.52 34.47
N GLU A 286 15.74 -2.05 34.17
CA GLU A 286 15.11 -3.13 34.92
C GLU A 286 15.00 -4.36 34.02
N LEU A 287 15.55 -5.50 34.48
CA LEU A 287 15.55 -6.76 33.72
C LEU A 287 14.44 -7.71 34.23
N VAL A 288 14.11 -8.73 33.43
CA VAL A 288 13.00 -9.63 33.77
C VAL A 288 13.31 -10.49 35.02
N ASP A 289 14.55 -10.97 35.14
CA ASP A 289 15.05 -11.81 36.23
C ASP A 289 15.60 -11.05 37.45
N ILE A 290 16.14 -9.84 37.25
CA ILE A 290 16.70 -9.00 38.32
C ILE A 290 15.62 -8.07 38.87
N ARG A 291 15.42 -8.06 40.20
CA ARG A 291 14.45 -7.19 40.89
C ARG A 291 14.99 -5.80 41.25
N GLU A 292 16.31 -5.61 41.22
CA GLU A 292 17.00 -4.35 41.47
C GLU A 292 17.11 -3.55 40.16
N THR A 293 16.80 -2.25 40.18
CA THR A 293 17.07 -1.33 39.07
C THR A 293 18.58 -1.12 38.92
N LEU A 294 19.12 -1.34 37.73
CA LEU A 294 20.53 -1.15 37.41
C LEU A 294 20.77 0.28 36.92
N PHE A 295 21.64 1.01 37.62
CA PHE A 295 22.08 2.35 37.21
C PHE A 295 23.33 2.23 36.33
N ILE A 296 23.21 2.62 35.05
CA ILE A 296 24.27 2.46 34.04
C ILE A 296 24.81 3.83 33.63
N THR A 297 26.14 3.95 33.55
CA THR A 297 26.82 5.10 32.96
C THR A 297 27.23 4.77 31.53
N ALA A 298 26.87 5.62 30.58
CA ALA A 298 27.48 5.68 29.27
C ALA A 298 28.74 6.57 29.35
N ASN A 299 29.88 6.08 28.86
CA ASN A 299 31.16 6.76 28.89
C ASN A 299 31.83 6.63 27.50
N VAL A 300 32.78 7.50 27.16
CA VAL A 300 33.55 7.49 25.90
C VAL A 300 34.15 6.12 25.57
N ILE A 301 34.50 5.31 26.58
CA ILE A 301 35.11 3.98 26.40
C ILE A 301 34.05 2.86 26.23
N GLY A 302 32.83 3.06 26.74
CA GLY A 302 31.76 2.07 26.75
C GLY A 302 30.76 2.26 27.90
N PHE A 303 30.13 1.17 28.34
CA PHE A 303 29.06 1.16 29.35
C PHE A 303 29.47 0.37 30.60
N PHE A 304 29.10 0.87 31.78
CA PHE A 304 29.32 0.16 33.05
C PHE A 304 28.18 0.44 34.06
N ILE A 305 27.96 -0.50 34.98
CA ILE A 305 27.01 -0.31 36.10
C ILE A 305 27.70 0.52 37.19
N ASN A 306 27.07 1.62 37.61
CA ASN A 306 27.57 2.49 38.68
C ASN A 306 26.95 2.15 40.04
N GLN A 307 27.30 2.91 41.09
CA GLN A 307 26.85 2.69 42.48
C GLN A 307 25.70 3.61 42.89
N SER A 308 25.05 4.29 41.94
CA SER A 308 23.93 5.19 42.22
C SER A 308 22.69 4.41 42.66
N THR A 309 21.81 5.09 43.37
CA THR A 309 20.45 4.64 43.65
C THR A 309 19.48 5.76 43.28
N ILE A 310 18.17 5.49 43.38
CA ILE A 310 17.14 6.50 43.12
C ILE A 310 17.22 7.71 44.07
N ASN A 311 17.85 7.56 45.24
CA ASN A 311 17.99 8.60 46.26
C ASN A 311 19.43 9.14 46.42
N THR A 312 20.44 8.42 45.92
CA THR A 312 21.86 8.76 46.14
C THR A 312 22.67 8.65 44.86
N PHE A 313 23.17 9.77 44.34
CA PHE A 313 24.08 9.78 43.20
C PHE A 313 25.48 9.29 43.58
N ASN A 314 25.96 8.25 42.90
CA ASN A 314 27.33 7.75 43.04
C ASN A 314 27.81 7.15 41.70
N PRO A 315 28.48 7.95 40.83
CA PRO A 315 28.88 7.52 39.50
C PRO A 315 30.14 6.62 39.49
N ALA A 316 30.64 6.17 40.63
CA ALA A 316 31.72 5.20 40.70
C ALA A 316 31.29 3.83 40.13
N VAL A 317 32.23 3.11 39.49
CA VAL A 317 31.98 1.75 38.97
C VAL A 317 31.55 0.82 40.11
N SER A 318 30.53 0.01 39.90
CA SER A 318 30.01 -0.89 40.93
C SER A 318 31.00 -1.99 41.29
N SER A 319 31.35 -2.13 42.57
CA SER A 319 32.19 -3.21 43.07
C SER A 319 31.54 -4.60 42.92
N LYS A 320 30.20 -4.66 42.83
CA LYS A 320 29.40 -5.87 42.57
C LYS A 320 29.45 -6.31 41.09
N TYR A 321 29.69 -5.37 40.17
CA TYR A 321 29.57 -5.54 38.73
C TYR A 321 30.74 -4.89 37.96
N GLY A 322 31.97 -5.07 38.47
CA GLY A 322 33.14 -4.22 38.15
C GLY A 322 33.75 -4.32 36.74
N ALA A 323 32.98 -4.68 35.72
CA ALA A 323 33.44 -4.80 34.33
C ALA A 323 32.82 -3.70 33.44
N THR A 324 33.67 -2.93 32.77
CA THR A 324 33.25 -2.01 31.69
C THR A 324 33.21 -2.80 30.38
N HIS A 325 32.09 -2.73 29.66
CA HIS A 325 31.93 -3.36 28.35
C HIS A 325 31.85 -2.29 27.27
N HIS A 326 32.25 -2.62 26.04
CA HIS A 326 32.16 -1.64 24.97
C HIS A 326 30.72 -1.48 24.48
N ASN A 327 29.98 -2.58 24.41
CA ASN A 327 28.58 -2.57 23.99
C ASN A 327 27.64 -2.81 25.19
N LEU A 328 26.50 -2.14 25.22
CA LEU A 328 25.50 -2.27 26.28
C LEU A 328 24.87 -3.68 26.31
N TYR A 329 24.69 -4.32 25.15
CA TYR A 329 24.14 -5.68 25.11
C TYR A 329 25.09 -6.73 25.72
N GLU A 330 26.42 -6.53 25.61
CA GLU A 330 27.44 -7.40 26.23
C GLU A 330 27.28 -7.33 27.76
N LEU A 331 27.23 -6.10 28.31
CA LEU A 331 27.03 -5.80 29.73
C LEU A 331 25.76 -6.48 30.27
N LEU A 332 24.62 -6.30 29.59
CA LEU A 332 23.34 -6.88 30.02
C LEU A 332 23.31 -8.41 29.88
N SER A 333 23.91 -8.96 28.82
CA SER A 333 23.97 -10.41 28.58
C SER A 333 24.86 -11.15 29.57
N GLN A 334 25.92 -10.52 30.07
CA GLN A 334 26.78 -11.10 31.10
C GLN A 334 26.02 -11.30 32.43
N TYR A 335 25.15 -10.34 32.79
CA TYR A 335 24.44 -10.35 34.07
C TYR A 335 23.04 -10.99 34.04
N SER A 336 22.38 -11.07 32.88
CA SER A 336 21.07 -11.73 32.73
C SER A 336 21.11 -12.85 31.67
N PRO A 337 21.11 -14.13 32.08
CA PRO A 337 21.00 -15.26 31.15
C PRO A 337 19.58 -15.42 30.60
N ILE A 338 18.58 -14.67 31.10
CA ILE A 338 17.28 -14.54 30.42
C ILE A 338 17.39 -13.56 29.26
N PHE A 339 17.97 -12.37 29.50
CA PHE A 339 18.23 -11.37 28.45
C PHE A 339 19.03 -11.97 27.29
N ALA A 340 20.16 -12.64 27.58
CA ALA A 340 21.01 -13.23 26.54
C ALA A 340 20.27 -14.27 25.66
N ARG A 341 19.43 -15.12 26.27
CA ARG A 341 18.64 -16.12 25.53
C ARG A 341 17.50 -15.50 24.74
N GLY A 342 16.81 -14.51 25.31
CA GLY A 342 15.73 -13.80 24.63
C GLY A 342 16.25 -12.97 23.46
N LEU A 343 17.35 -12.23 23.63
CA LEU A 343 18.01 -11.47 22.57
C LEU A 343 18.43 -12.39 21.41
N LYS A 344 19.03 -13.56 21.71
CA LYS A 344 19.35 -14.56 20.67
C LYS A 344 18.11 -15.11 19.96
N SER A 345 17.01 -15.35 20.68
CA SER A 345 15.72 -15.78 20.11
C SER A 345 15.08 -14.69 19.24
N LEU A 346 15.29 -13.42 19.60
CA LEU A 346 14.80 -12.25 18.91
C LEU A 346 15.61 -11.97 17.64
N LEU A 347 16.94 -12.02 17.67
CA LEU A 347 17.78 -11.93 16.47
C LEU A 347 17.45 -13.04 15.46
N LYS A 348 17.22 -14.27 15.93
CA LYS A 348 16.74 -15.39 15.10
C LYS A 348 15.33 -15.19 14.54
N ARG A 349 14.51 -14.32 15.15
CA ARG A 349 13.20 -13.92 14.61
C ARG A 349 13.35 -12.83 13.54
N ILE A 350 14.26 -11.86 13.76
CA ILE A 350 14.60 -10.83 12.76
C ILE A 350 15.18 -11.48 11.50
N SER A 351 16.13 -12.43 11.63
CA SER A 351 16.80 -13.09 10.50
C SER A 351 15.89 -13.97 9.62
N ARG A 352 14.60 -14.10 9.98
CA ARG A 352 13.58 -14.84 9.24
C ARG A 352 12.58 -13.93 8.53
N ARG A 353 12.59 -12.64 8.84
CA ARG A 353 11.74 -11.65 8.19
C ARG A 353 12.37 -11.25 6.87
N ASN A 354 11.53 -10.96 5.88
CA ASN A 354 12.00 -10.35 4.63
C ASN A 354 12.54 -8.94 4.93
N SER A 355 13.60 -8.51 4.23
CA SER A 355 14.25 -7.21 4.40
C SER A 355 13.25 -6.03 4.39
N TYR A 356 12.25 -6.05 3.51
CA TYR A 356 11.21 -5.01 3.41
C TYR A 356 10.31 -4.94 4.66
N GLU A 357 10.18 -6.01 5.46
CA GLU A 357 9.45 -5.95 6.73
C GLU A 357 10.18 -5.06 7.76
N MET A 358 11.51 -4.99 7.71
CA MET A 358 12.35 -4.37 8.74
C MET A 358 12.63 -2.87 8.51
N ILE A 359 12.36 -2.36 7.32
CA ILE A 359 12.58 -0.95 6.98
C ILE A 359 11.38 -0.11 7.43
N PRO A 360 11.51 0.91 8.30
CA PRO A 360 10.38 1.72 8.74
C PRO A 360 9.75 2.49 7.58
N ASN A 361 8.44 2.76 7.67
CA ASN A 361 7.77 3.62 6.70
C ASN A 361 8.25 5.07 6.87
N SER A 362 8.42 5.81 5.77
CA SER A 362 8.72 7.25 5.83
C SER A 362 7.55 8.07 6.43
N ILE A 363 6.32 7.60 6.24
CA ILE A 363 5.09 8.24 6.75
C ILE A 363 4.29 7.19 7.54
N PRO A 364 3.84 7.51 8.77
CA PRO A 364 3.13 6.57 9.63
C PRO A 364 1.74 6.21 9.07
N VAL A 365 1.51 4.92 8.84
CA VAL A 365 0.20 4.35 8.45
C VAL A 365 -0.36 3.66 9.69
N ASN A 366 -1.57 4.03 10.12
CA ASN A 366 -2.15 3.54 11.37
C ASN A 366 -3.26 2.52 11.13
N THR A 367 -3.30 1.42 11.88
CA THR A 367 -4.43 0.48 11.87
C THR A 367 -5.60 1.02 12.69
N TRP A 368 -6.82 0.58 12.37
CA TRP A 368 -8.04 0.96 13.11
C TRP A 368 -8.31 0.08 14.34
N THR A 369 -7.68 -1.10 14.40
CA THR A 369 -7.76 -2.07 15.49
C THR A 369 -6.36 -2.39 16.01
N LEU A 370 -6.25 -2.78 17.29
CA LEU A 370 -5.04 -3.23 17.96
C LEU A 370 -5.38 -4.34 18.98
N LYS A 371 -4.50 -5.34 19.12
CA LYS A 371 -4.66 -6.40 20.12
C LYS A 371 -4.03 -5.99 21.45
N GLN A 372 -4.85 -5.54 22.40
CA GLN A 372 -4.39 -5.04 23.70
C GLN A 372 -3.74 -6.16 24.53
N ASN A 373 -2.40 -6.13 24.66
CA ASN A 373 -1.70 -6.88 25.70
C ASN A 373 -1.92 -6.15 27.04
N ARG A 374 -2.23 -6.87 28.11
CA ARG A 374 -2.59 -6.26 29.40
C ARG A 374 -1.42 -5.48 30.01
N SER A 375 -1.77 -4.36 30.65
CA SER A 375 -0.94 -3.57 31.57
C SER A 375 0.15 -2.67 30.95
N PHE A 376 -0.23 -1.76 30.05
CA PHE A 376 0.48 -0.49 29.96
C PHE A 376 0.24 0.32 31.23
N HIS A 377 1.18 0.30 32.18
CA HIS A 377 1.30 1.41 33.12
C HIS A 377 1.70 2.65 32.30
N TYR A 378 0.92 3.72 32.40
CA TYR A 378 1.21 4.98 31.72
C TYR A 378 2.54 5.56 32.23
N ASN A 379 3.63 5.31 31.50
CA ASN A 379 4.96 5.79 31.87
C ASN A 379 5.13 7.24 31.39
N ILE A 380 5.07 8.18 32.35
CA ILE A 380 5.27 9.61 32.11
C ILE A 380 6.65 9.89 31.47
N ALA A 381 7.68 9.08 31.79
CA ALA A 381 9.00 9.21 31.15
C ALA A 381 9.01 8.76 29.69
N ALA A 382 8.22 7.75 29.31
CA ALA A 382 8.04 7.35 27.91
C ALA A 382 7.26 8.39 27.10
N ALA A 383 6.37 9.15 27.73
CA ALA A 383 5.71 10.29 27.12
C ALA A 383 6.66 11.48 26.87
N SER A 384 7.78 11.57 27.59
CA SER A 384 8.89 12.51 27.28
C SER A 384 9.90 11.95 26.27
N GLU A 385 10.29 10.67 26.38
CA GLU A 385 11.27 10.05 25.45
C GLU A 385 10.70 9.81 24.04
N SER A 386 9.39 9.63 23.88
CA SER A 386 8.75 9.51 22.56
C SER A 386 8.80 10.79 21.71
N ASN A 387 9.35 11.89 22.26
CA ASN A 387 9.64 13.13 21.53
C ASN A 387 11.14 13.28 21.19
N ILE A 388 12.00 12.31 21.49
CA ILE A 388 13.45 12.37 21.19
C ILE A 388 13.80 11.30 20.17
N ASP A 389 13.59 11.64 18.91
CA ASP A 389 14.01 10.85 17.75
C ASP A 389 15.55 10.90 17.60
N VAL A 390 16.15 9.82 17.08
CA VAL A 390 17.57 9.78 16.66
C VAL A 390 17.84 10.78 15.53
N HIS A 391 16.81 11.09 14.75
CA HIS A 391 16.83 12.09 13.70
C HIS A 391 16.32 13.47 14.13
N ASP A 392 15.99 13.67 15.40
CA ASP A 392 15.40 14.93 15.86
C ASP A 392 16.33 16.13 15.58
N PRO A 393 15.85 17.15 14.82
CA PRO A 393 16.63 18.35 14.54
C PRO A 393 17.08 19.12 15.78
N GLU A 394 16.43 18.98 16.95
CA GLU A 394 16.86 19.64 18.20
C GLU A 394 18.32 19.32 18.56
N MET A 395 18.81 18.11 18.24
CA MET A 395 20.21 17.70 18.43
C MET A 395 21.23 18.49 17.58
N ARG A 396 20.79 19.34 16.64
CA ARG A 396 21.66 20.21 15.83
C ARG A 396 21.84 21.62 16.39
N GLY A 397 21.07 22.01 17.40
CA GLY A 397 21.20 23.33 18.06
C GLY A 397 20.77 24.55 17.23
N GLN A 398 20.33 24.36 15.98
CA GLN A 398 19.71 25.40 15.14
C GLN A 398 18.37 24.89 14.59
N PRO A 399 17.28 25.68 14.62
CA PRO A 399 16.00 25.28 14.07
C PRO A 399 16.08 25.24 12.54
N ARG A 400 15.57 24.15 11.94
CA ARG A 400 15.58 23.91 10.49
C ARG A 400 14.77 24.98 9.74
N ASP A 401 15.26 25.45 8.60
CA ASP A 401 14.46 26.26 7.69
C ASP A 401 13.84 25.37 6.60
N TRP A 402 12.58 24.99 6.83
CA TRP A 402 11.81 24.16 5.91
C TRP A 402 11.55 24.82 4.56
N ASN A 403 11.47 26.16 4.52
CA ASN A 403 11.20 26.87 3.30
C ASN A 403 12.47 26.97 2.46
N GLU A 404 13.59 27.39 3.05
CA GLU A 404 14.86 27.47 2.31
C GLU A 404 15.26 26.11 1.76
N GLU A 405 15.19 25.04 2.56
CA GLU A 405 15.45 23.69 2.05
C GLU A 405 14.49 23.29 0.91
N PHE A 406 13.21 23.64 0.98
CA PHE A 406 12.25 23.29 -0.08
C PHE A 406 12.46 24.11 -1.37
N GLN A 407 12.78 25.41 -1.26
CA GLN A 407 13.06 26.24 -2.44
C GLN A 407 14.41 25.90 -3.09
N ALA A 408 15.46 25.69 -2.29
CA ALA A 408 16.78 25.32 -2.81
C ALA A 408 16.73 24.02 -3.63
N LEU A 409 15.86 23.07 -3.26
CA LEU A 409 15.59 21.87 -4.05
C LEU A 409 14.79 22.14 -5.34
N ARG A 410 13.85 23.10 -5.32
CA ARG A 410 13.12 23.53 -6.53
C ARG A 410 14.02 24.19 -7.56
N GLU A 411 15.03 24.89 -7.08
CA GLU A 411 16.03 25.64 -7.85
C GLU A 411 17.18 24.76 -8.38
N LEU A 412 17.22 23.46 -8.03
CA LEU A 412 18.19 22.53 -8.61
C LEU A 412 17.98 22.35 -10.13
N PRO A 413 19.07 22.09 -10.88
CA PRO A 413 19.01 21.71 -12.29
C PRO A 413 18.08 20.54 -12.58
N ARG A 414 17.60 20.47 -13.82
CA ARG A 414 16.51 19.58 -14.27
C ARG A 414 16.79 18.91 -15.62
N GLY A 415 17.96 19.18 -16.20
CA GLY A 415 18.29 18.89 -17.59
C GLY A 415 18.47 17.39 -17.82
N SER A 416 19.15 16.71 -16.90
CA SER A 416 19.29 15.26 -16.92
C SER A 416 18.25 14.54 -16.05
N ILE A 417 17.98 13.28 -16.38
CA ILE A 417 17.13 12.39 -15.58
C ILE A 417 17.74 12.20 -14.18
N SER A 418 19.06 12.03 -14.09
CA SER A 418 19.78 11.88 -12.82
C SER A 418 19.62 13.09 -11.88
N GLU A 419 19.65 14.32 -12.44
CA GLU A 419 19.36 15.54 -11.69
C GLU A 419 17.92 15.54 -11.15
N ARG A 420 16.93 15.20 -11.99
CA ARG A 420 15.53 15.14 -11.57
C ARG A 420 15.29 14.09 -10.49
N ILE A 421 15.86 12.89 -10.61
CA ILE A 421 15.77 11.83 -9.60
C ILE A 421 16.39 12.26 -8.27
N LEU A 422 17.59 12.87 -8.29
CA LEU A 422 18.25 13.36 -7.08
C LEU A 422 17.43 14.45 -6.38
N ARG A 423 16.85 15.35 -7.19
CA ARG A 423 15.96 16.42 -6.74
C ARG A 423 14.67 15.88 -6.14
N ASP A 424 13.99 14.96 -6.83
CA ASP A 424 12.73 14.35 -6.39
C ASP A 424 12.94 13.53 -5.09
N ARG A 425 14.07 12.82 -4.97
CA ARG A 425 14.50 12.12 -3.75
C ARG A 425 14.63 13.08 -2.57
N ALA A 426 15.29 14.21 -2.78
CA ALA A 426 15.47 15.21 -1.75
C ALA A 426 14.13 15.86 -1.36
N PHE A 427 13.26 16.16 -2.34
CA PHE A 427 11.90 16.67 -2.10
C PHE A 427 11.06 15.71 -1.27
N TYR A 428 11.07 14.42 -1.61
CA TYR A 428 10.34 13.40 -0.86
C TYR A 428 10.81 13.34 0.60
N ARG A 429 12.12 13.36 0.83
CA ARG A 429 12.71 13.40 2.17
C ARG A 429 12.29 14.65 2.96
N VAL A 430 12.48 15.85 2.41
CA VAL A 430 12.12 17.11 3.10
C VAL A 430 10.62 17.16 3.40
N ASN A 431 9.75 16.72 2.48
CA ASN A 431 8.32 16.61 2.73
C ASN A 431 8.02 15.59 3.85
N SER A 432 8.69 14.43 3.89
CA SER A 432 8.45 13.40 4.91
C SER A 432 8.82 13.92 6.31
N ASP A 433 10.01 14.49 6.44
CA ASP A 433 10.50 15.09 7.69
C ASP A 433 9.59 16.24 8.17
N PHE A 434 9.11 17.07 7.23
CA PHE A 434 8.19 18.20 7.51
C PHE A 434 6.85 17.69 8.03
N VAL A 435 6.30 16.66 7.38
CA VAL A 435 5.03 16.04 7.78
C VAL A 435 5.14 15.43 9.18
N GLU A 436 6.24 14.74 9.48
CA GLU A 436 6.45 14.16 10.80
C GLU A 436 6.55 15.23 11.89
N SER A 437 7.34 16.29 11.64
CA SER A 437 7.46 17.43 12.55
C SER A 437 6.12 18.16 12.75
N ALA A 438 5.32 18.29 11.68
CA ALA A 438 3.98 18.86 11.75
C ALA A 438 2.99 17.99 12.54
N ILE A 439 3.10 16.65 12.48
CA ILE A 439 2.30 15.73 13.32
C ILE A 439 2.64 15.92 14.80
N ARG A 440 3.93 16.00 15.16
CA ARG A 440 4.38 16.24 16.55
C ARG A 440 3.85 17.59 17.05
N GLY A 441 4.04 18.66 16.28
CA GLY A 441 3.53 20.00 16.61
C GLY A 441 2.01 20.05 16.74
N ALA A 442 1.26 19.42 15.83
CA ALA A 442 -0.20 19.37 15.89
C ALA A 442 -0.73 18.67 17.15
N LYS A 443 -0.08 17.58 17.61
CA LYS A 443 -0.43 16.93 18.89
C LYS A 443 -0.22 17.88 20.07
N LEU A 444 0.93 18.57 20.12
CA LEU A 444 1.30 19.50 21.19
C LEU A 444 0.43 20.78 21.24
N VAL A 445 -0.05 21.25 20.09
CA VAL A 445 -1.04 22.34 19.99
C VAL A 445 -2.39 21.90 20.57
N VAL A 446 -2.87 20.69 20.24
CA VAL A 446 -4.16 20.18 20.78
C VAL A 446 -4.08 19.86 22.28
N SER A 447 -2.92 19.44 22.80
CA SER A 447 -2.70 19.29 24.25
C SER A 447 -2.48 20.61 24.99
N LYS A 448 -2.52 21.75 24.29
CA LYS A 448 -2.28 23.11 24.82
C LYS A 448 -0.90 23.26 25.49
N THR A 449 0.09 22.49 25.02
CA THR A 449 1.47 22.54 25.52
C THR A 449 2.26 23.69 24.91
N ILE A 450 1.95 24.06 23.66
CA ILE A 450 2.57 25.20 22.96
C ILE A 450 1.67 26.43 23.12
N PRO A 451 2.19 27.58 23.62
CA PRO A 451 1.43 28.81 23.71
C PRO A 451 1.21 29.44 22.31
N PRO A 452 0.06 30.09 22.06
CA PRO A 452 -0.16 30.82 20.81
C PRO A 452 0.66 32.11 20.75
N ILE A 453 0.99 32.55 19.53
CA ILE A 453 1.69 33.82 19.25
C ILE A 453 0.77 35.03 19.50
N ASN A 454 -0.53 34.85 19.28
CA ASN A 454 -1.60 35.83 19.42
C ASN A 454 -2.55 35.46 20.60
N PRO A 455 -2.08 35.42 21.86
CA PRO A 455 -2.88 34.98 23.02
C PRO A 455 -4.03 35.94 23.40
N LEU A 456 -4.13 37.10 22.75
CA LEU A 456 -5.20 38.08 22.95
C LEU A 456 -6.36 37.90 21.97
N GLU A 457 -6.17 37.12 20.91
CA GLU A 457 -7.23 36.78 19.94
C GLU A 457 -8.08 35.59 20.44
N PRO A 458 -9.29 35.37 19.91
CA PRO A 458 -10.10 34.21 20.30
C PRO A 458 -9.41 32.88 19.92
N GLU A 459 -9.67 31.82 20.68
CA GLU A 459 -9.01 30.50 20.49
C GLU A 459 -9.16 29.93 19.07
N LYS A 460 -10.22 30.30 18.34
CA LYS A 460 -10.40 29.94 16.92
C LYS A 460 -9.33 30.51 15.99
N ALA A 461 -8.78 31.68 16.32
CA ALA A 461 -7.80 32.42 15.54
C ALA A 461 -6.36 32.18 16.02
N HIS A 462 -6.15 31.40 17.09
CA HIS A 462 -4.82 31.12 17.61
C HIS A 462 -3.88 30.53 16.54
N MET A 463 -2.71 31.16 16.45
CA MET A 463 -1.58 30.81 15.59
C MET A 463 -0.43 30.33 16.46
N PHE A 464 0.23 29.24 16.06
CA PHE A 464 1.32 28.62 16.79
C PHE A 464 2.53 28.43 15.87
N VAL A 465 3.73 28.39 16.43
CA VAL A 465 4.94 27.98 15.70
C VAL A 465 5.62 26.85 16.47
N TYR A 466 6.00 25.81 15.74
CA TYR A 466 6.75 24.66 16.23
C TYR A 466 7.81 24.29 15.19
N HIS A 467 9.10 24.28 15.55
CA HIS A 467 10.19 23.98 14.61
C HIS A 467 10.12 24.76 13.28
N ASN A 468 9.86 26.07 13.31
CA ASN A 468 9.65 26.93 12.13
C ASN A 468 8.48 26.49 11.21
N ILE A 469 7.59 25.62 11.68
CA ILE A 469 6.31 25.31 11.04
C ILE A 469 5.24 26.17 11.69
N PHE A 470 4.52 26.93 10.87
CA PHE A 470 3.34 27.67 11.27
C PHE A 470 2.12 26.73 11.34
N LEU A 471 1.40 26.77 12.46
CA LEU A 471 0.28 25.89 12.76
C LEU A 471 -0.95 26.74 13.12
N SER A 472 -2.08 26.50 12.46
CA SER A 472 -3.34 27.21 12.72
C SER A 472 -4.55 26.29 12.65
N PHE A 473 -5.62 26.62 13.38
CA PHE A 473 -6.89 25.89 13.28
C PHE A 473 -7.67 26.30 12.03
N THR A 474 -8.15 25.32 11.24
CA THR A 474 -8.99 25.62 10.06
C THR A 474 -10.45 25.84 10.48
N LEU A 475 -10.72 27.01 11.06
CA LEU A 475 -12.04 27.49 11.49
C LEU A 475 -12.33 28.84 10.83
N ASP A 476 -13.59 29.25 10.78
CA ASP A 476 -13.93 30.58 10.29
C ASP A 476 -13.73 31.60 11.43
N THR A 477 -12.80 32.53 11.21
CA THR A 477 -12.31 33.49 12.22
C THR A 477 -12.73 34.94 11.93
N ARG A 478 -13.02 35.24 10.66
CA ARG A 478 -13.40 36.58 10.15
C ARG A 478 -14.75 36.54 9.42
N ASP A 479 -15.53 35.49 9.66
CA ASP A 479 -16.83 35.23 9.03
C ASP A 479 -16.80 35.22 7.48
N TYR A 480 -15.63 34.94 6.88
CA TYR A 480 -15.43 34.93 5.43
C TYR A 480 -16.23 33.82 4.74
N TYR A 481 -16.48 32.72 5.44
CA TYR A 481 -17.12 31.53 4.89
C TYR A 481 -18.55 31.34 5.39
N VAL A 482 -19.16 32.27 6.12
CA VAL A 482 -20.54 32.14 6.65
C VAL A 482 -21.53 31.73 5.56
N ASN A 483 -21.51 32.40 4.41
CA ASN A 483 -22.36 32.07 3.25
C ASN A 483 -22.02 30.71 2.60
N CYS A 484 -20.84 30.16 2.89
CA CYS A 484 -20.30 28.90 2.38
C CYS A 484 -20.27 27.78 3.46
N GLY A 485 -20.99 27.95 4.56
CA GLY A 485 -21.08 26.97 5.66
C GLY A 485 -20.11 27.18 6.82
N GLY A 486 -19.56 28.39 6.99
CA GLY A 486 -18.69 28.80 8.10
C GLY A 486 -17.48 27.90 8.28
N ASP A 487 -17.31 27.33 9.48
CA ASP A 487 -16.25 26.37 9.82
C ASP A 487 -16.17 25.19 8.81
N ALA A 488 -17.28 24.76 8.21
CA ALA A 488 -17.27 23.70 7.19
C ALA A 488 -16.67 24.21 5.87
N GLY A 489 -16.97 25.46 5.49
CA GLY A 489 -16.37 26.16 4.36
C GLY A 489 -14.85 26.32 4.54
N ALA A 490 -14.40 26.85 5.68
CA ALA A 490 -12.98 26.98 6.01
C ALA A 490 -12.23 25.63 5.94
N ARG A 491 -12.82 24.54 6.46
CA ARG A 491 -12.26 23.19 6.34
C ARG A 491 -12.19 22.70 4.89
N VAL A 492 -13.09 23.09 3.99
CA VAL A 492 -13.05 22.75 2.56
C VAL A 492 -12.00 23.59 1.85
N ALA A 493 -11.98 24.90 2.10
CA ALA A 493 -11.03 25.85 1.56
C ALA A 493 -9.58 25.38 1.78
N ALA A 494 -9.21 25.00 3.00
CA ALA A 494 -7.88 24.43 3.30
C ALA A 494 -7.56 23.15 2.51
N ASN A 495 -8.54 22.26 2.22
CA ASN A 495 -8.27 21.10 1.35
C ASN A 495 -8.07 21.51 -0.10
N ASN A 496 -8.75 22.55 -0.58
CA ASN A 496 -8.61 23.02 -1.94
C ASN A 496 -7.27 23.76 -2.11
N ASP A 497 -6.82 24.53 -1.12
CA ASP A 497 -5.47 25.11 -1.08
C ASP A 497 -4.39 24.02 -1.21
N LEU A 498 -4.41 22.98 -0.36
CA LEU A 498 -3.47 21.86 -0.48
C LEU A 498 -3.53 21.15 -1.84
N LYS A 499 -4.70 21.10 -2.51
CA LYS A 499 -4.81 20.59 -3.89
C LYS A 499 -4.18 21.56 -4.90
N GLY A 500 -4.38 22.87 -4.74
CA GLY A 500 -3.75 23.89 -5.57
C GLY A 500 -2.23 23.86 -5.47
N VAL A 501 -1.69 23.78 -4.25
CA VAL A 501 -0.24 23.62 -4.01
C VAL A 501 0.30 22.33 -4.65
N LYS A 502 -0.43 21.21 -4.57
CA LYS A 502 -0.07 19.97 -5.30
C LYS A 502 0.00 20.18 -6.82
N LEU A 503 -0.99 20.86 -7.42
CA LEU A 503 -1.03 21.12 -8.85
C LEU A 503 0.11 22.06 -9.31
N PHE A 504 0.36 23.13 -8.57
CA PHE A 504 1.45 24.07 -8.84
C PHE A 504 2.84 23.43 -8.69
N ASN A 505 2.97 22.41 -7.83
CA ASN A 505 4.20 21.64 -7.67
C ASN A 505 4.35 20.49 -8.66
N LEU A 506 3.26 20.02 -9.29
CA LEU A 506 3.31 19.07 -10.39
C LEU A 506 3.77 19.73 -11.70
N ILE A 507 3.37 20.99 -11.94
CA ILE A 507 3.76 21.75 -13.15
C ILE A 507 5.15 22.40 -13.00
N ASP A 508 5.50 22.82 -11.77
CA ASP A 508 6.86 23.24 -11.40
C ASP A 508 7.49 24.33 -12.30
N ILE A 509 6.85 25.51 -12.41
CA ILE A 509 7.37 26.64 -13.21
C ILE A 509 8.40 27.48 -12.45
N ASP A 510 9.47 27.86 -13.15
CA ASP A 510 10.63 28.60 -12.62
C ASP A 510 10.30 30.00 -12.07
N GLY A 511 10.68 30.21 -10.81
CA GLY A 511 10.51 31.47 -10.09
C GLY A 511 9.06 31.87 -9.86
N ILE A 512 8.16 30.89 -9.74
CA ILE A 512 7.03 30.90 -8.80
C ILE A 512 7.31 29.83 -7.74
N SER A 513 7.27 30.23 -6.48
CA SER A 513 7.49 29.39 -5.30
C SER A 513 6.18 29.08 -4.58
N THR A 514 6.07 27.88 -4.04
CA THR A 514 4.99 27.46 -3.13
C THR A 514 5.60 27.03 -1.79
N ILE A 515 4.78 26.91 -0.75
CA ILE A 515 5.23 26.52 0.59
C ILE A 515 4.88 25.07 0.94
N CYS A 516 5.71 24.42 1.77
CA CYS A 516 5.40 23.12 2.36
C CYS A 516 4.07 23.22 3.11
N THR A 517 3.11 22.37 2.75
CA THR A 517 1.74 22.41 3.31
C THR A 517 1.26 21.01 3.67
N ALA A 518 0.76 20.86 4.90
CA ALA A 518 0.10 19.66 5.40
C ALA A 518 -1.16 20.00 6.20
N ILE A 519 -2.13 19.07 6.23
CA ILE A 519 -3.36 19.16 6.99
C ILE A 519 -3.41 17.96 7.94
N ILE A 520 -3.54 18.22 9.23
CA ILE A 520 -3.61 17.21 10.28
C ILE A 520 -5.00 17.27 10.92
N ASP A 521 -5.79 16.20 10.79
CA ASP A 521 -6.98 15.94 11.60
C ASP A 521 -6.54 15.20 12.88
N TYR A 522 -6.76 15.78 14.07
CA TYR A 522 -6.46 15.15 15.36
C TYR A 522 -7.50 15.54 16.42
N ARG A 523 -8.09 14.57 17.12
CA ARG A 523 -9.13 14.76 18.15
C ARG A 523 -10.28 15.71 17.74
N GLY A 524 -10.66 15.70 16.47
CA GLY A 524 -11.71 16.58 15.93
C GLY A 524 -11.29 18.02 15.62
N HIS A 525 -10.06 18.41 15.95
CA HIS A 525 -9.41 19.60 15.41
C HIS A 525 -8.85 19.29 14.02
N ARG A 526 -8.91 20.27 13.12
CA ARG A 526 -8.15 20.26 11.87
C ARG A 526 -7.15 21.41 11.94
N ILE A 527 -5.89 21.07 11.74
CA ILE A 527 -4.76 21.99 11.81
C ILE A 527 -4.14 22.08 10.42
N LEU A 528 -3.93 23.30 9.95
CA LEU A 528 -3.12 23.60 8.78
C LEU A 528 -1.69 23.84 9.25
N ALA A 529 -0.74 23.13 8.65
CA ALA A 529 0.69 23.22 8.90
C ALA A 529 1.38 23.74 7.65
N GLN A 530 2.10 24.86 7.76
CA GLN A 530 2.72 25.56 6.64
C GLN A 530 4.16 25.99 6.98
N SER A 531 5.09 25.93 6.02
CA SER A 531 6.41 26.55 6.20
C SER A 531 6.32 28.08 6.15
N LEU A 532 7.15 28.76 6.95
CA LEU A 532 7.18 30.23 6.99
C LEU A 532 7.79 30.82 5.71
N VAL A 533 7.19 31.89 5.19
CA VAL A 533 7.79 32.72 4.14
C VAL A 533 8.82 33.67 4.79
N PRO A 534 10.06 33.78 4.27
CA PRO A 534 11.11 34.62 4.85
C PRO A 534 10.66 36.08 5.04
N GLY A 535 10.68 36.52 6.29
CA GLY A 535 10.32 37.87 6.71
C GLY A 535 8.84 38.14 6.95
N ILE A 536 7.91 37.18 6.79
CA ILE A 536 6.47 37.46 6.95
C ILE A 536 6.06 37.88 8.38
N LEU A 537 6.89 37.59 9.38
CA LEU A 537 6.69 37.96 10.79
C LEU A 537 7.46 39.22 11.22
N SER A 538 8.40 39.69 10.41
CA SER A 538 9.03 41.01 10.59
C SER A 538 8.19 42.04 9.84
N ASN A 539 7.85 43.16 10.49
CA ASN A 539 6.97 44.22 9.94
C ASN A 539 7.59 45.03 8.78
N GLU A 540 8.50 44.45 8.00
CA GLU A 540 9.31 45.10 6.97
C GLU A 540 9.03 44.51 5.58
N ARG A 541 8.19 45.22 4.80
CA ARG A 541 8.05 45.12 3.31
C ARG A 541 7.55 43.80 2.70
N THR A 542 7.55 42.68 3.42
CA THR A 542 7.10 41.36 2.95
C THR A 542 5.62 41.09 3.11
N SER A 543 4.87 41.96 3.80
CA SER A 543 3.41 41.85 3.94
C SER A 543 2.64 42.47 2.77
N ASP A 544 3.31 43.17 1.86
CA ASP A 544 2.69 43.77 0.68
C ASP A 544 2.40 42.71 -0.39
N VAL A 545 1.12 42.34 -0.51
CA VAL A 545 0.62 41.57 -1.65
C VAL A 545 0.85 42.37 -2.94
N LYS A 546 1.42 41.69 -3.94
CA LYS A 546 1.74 42.22 -5.28
C LYS A 546 0.83 41.67 -6.39
N TYR A 547 0.18 40.53 -6.14
CA TYR A 547 -0.73 39.89 -7.09
C TYR A 547 -1.95 39.31 -6.34
N GLY A 548 -3.15 39.50 -6.89
CA GLY A 548 -4.41 39.09 -6.27
C GLY A 548 -4.89 40.07 -5.18
N SER A 549 -5.67 39.56 -4.22
CA SER A 549 -6.36 40.36 -3.21
C SER A 549 -6.16 39.88 -1.77
N MET A 550 -6.11 40.81 -0.81
CA MET A 550 -6.24 40.52 0.63
C MET A 550 -7.66 40.71 1.16
N ASP A 551 -8.41 41.65 0.57
CA ASP A 551 -9.67 42.16 1.10
C ASP A 551 -10.87 41.70 0.25
N ASN A 552 -10.91 40.40 -0.06
CA ASN A 552 -11.98 39.73 -0.82
C ASN A 552 -12.37 40.45 -2.14
N GLY A 553 -11.37 40.97 -2.87
CA GLY A 553 -11.55 41.62 -4.16
C GLY A 553 -11.86 43.12 -4.11
N GLN A 554 -11.83 43.78 -2.95
CA GLN A 554 -11.91 45.25 -2.88
C GLN A 554 -10.73 45.89 -3.62
N THR A 555 -9.52 45.56 -3.19
CA THR A 555 -8.27 45.92 -3.87
C THR A 555 -7.70 44.68 -4.54
N ILE A 556 -7.29 44.83 -5.80
CA ILE A 556 -6.66 43.77 -6.58
C ILE A 556 -5.40 44.35 -7.20
N LYS A 557 -4.28 43.65 -7.07
CA LYS A 557 -3.01 44.02 -7.72
C LYS A 557 -2.63 42.92 -8.72
N ALA A 558 -1.89 43.28 -9.76
CA ALA A 558 -1.25 42.33 -10.65
C ALA A 558 0.10 42.88 -11.14
N ASP A 559 1.14 42.62 -10.36
CA ASP A 559 2.52 42.89 -10.75
C ASP A 559 2.87 42.17 -12.07
N PRO A 560 3.42 42.87 -13.09
CA PRO A 560 3.67 42.28 -14.41
C PRO A 560 4.53 41.02 -14.38
N GLU A 561 5.53 40.95 -13.49
CA GLU A 561 6.44 39.80 -13.41
C GLU A 561 5.81 38.57 -12.72
N PHE A 562 4.74 38.77 -11.94
CA PHE A 562 3.87 37.69 -11.47
C PHE A 562 2.93 37.25 -12.60
N SER A 563 2.28 38.20 -13.27
CA SER A 563 1.29 37.93 -14.31
C SER A 563 1.84 37.13 -15.48
N GLU A 564 3.04 37.46 -15.99
CA GLU A 564 3.67 36.71 -17.09
C GLU A 564 3.88 35.22 -16.74
N LYS A 565 4.45 34.96 -15.56
CA LYS A 565 4.74 33.60 -15.10
C LYS A 565 3.48 32.83 -14.76
N LEU A 566 2.51 33.48 -14.12
CA LEU A 566 1.23 32.88 -13.76
C LEU A 566 0.35 32.65 -15.00
N ALA A 567 0.48 33.42 -16.08
CA ALA A 567 -0.23 33.15 -17.34
C ALA A 567 0.25 31.82 -17.97
N LYS A 568 1.58 31.58 -17.99
CA LYS A 568 2.16 30.31 -18.44
C LYS A 568 1.74 29.11 -17.57
N LEU A 569 1.59 29.31 -16.26
CA LEU A 569 1.12 28.28 -15.33
C LEU A 569 -0.37 27.99 -15.54
N SER A 570 -1.17 29.06 -15.63
CA SER A 570 -2.62 29.00 -15.84
C SER A 570 -3.00 28.30 -17.15
N SER A 571 -2.30 28.55 -18.26
CA SER A 571 -2.62 27.87 -19.52
C SER A 571 -2.44 26.35 -19.43
N MET A 572 -1.41 25.88 -18.72
CA MET A 572 -1.18 24.45 -18.42
C MET A 572 -2.22 23.85 -17.46
N LEU A 573 -2.91 24.67 -16.65
CA LEU A 573 -4.06 24.27 -15.82
C LEU A 573 -5.41 24.44 -16.54
N HIS A 574 -5.43 24.75 -17.85
CA HIS A 574 -6.61 25.14 -18.59
C HIS A 574 -7.38 26.32 -17.97
N LEU A 575 -6.68 27.31 -17.40
CA LEU A 575 -7.28 28.53 -16.86
C LEU A 575 -7.15 29.71 -17.84
N ALA A 576 -8.28 30.39 -18.08
CA ALA A 576 -8.36 31.56 -18.94
C ALA A 576 -7.89 32.83 -18.20
N GLU A 577 -7.09 33.64 -18.88
CA GLU A 577 -6.71 34.97 -18.40
C GLU A 577 -7.81 35.98 -18.73
N ARG A 578 -8.35 36.66 -17.70
CA ARG A 578 -9.52 37.54 -17.82
C ARG A 578 -9.33 38.84 -17.03
N GLU A 579 -10.04 39.87 -17.45
CA GLU A 579 -10.04 41.15 -16.74
C GLU A 579 -11.10 41.17 -15.62
N VAL A 580 -10.72 41.77 -14.50
CA VAL A 580 -11.47 41.81 -13.27
C VAL A 580 -11.55 43.26 -12.79
N ILE A 581 -12.75 43.73 -12.47
CA ILE A 581 -13.01 45.06 -11.90
C ILE A 581 -12.93 44.92 -10.38
N PRO A 582 -12.00 45.60 -9.70
CA PRO A 582 -11.94 45.61 -8.24
C PRO A 582 -13.19 46.25 -7.64
N GLY A 583 -13.43 45.95 -6.36
CA GLY A 583 -14.57 46.52 -5.63
C GLY A 583 -14.45 48.01 -5.32
N ASP A 584 -13.23 48.55 -5.29
CA ASP A 584 -12.97 49.98 -5.12
C ASP A 584 -13.22 50.77 -6.43
N ALA A 585 -14.07 51.78 -6.36
CA ALA A 585 -14.52 52.58 -7.50
C ALA A 585 -13.42 53.45 -8.15
N LEU A 586 -12.25 53.55 -7.50
CA LEU A 586 -11.07 54.28 -7.99
C LEU A 586 -10.03 53.38 -8.66
N SER A 587 -10.19 52.06 -8.63
CA SER A 587 -9.20 51.11 -9.15
C SER A 587 -9.49 50.71 -10.60
N ASP A 588 -8.47 50.79 -11.46
CA ASP A 588 -8.56 50.33 -12.85
C ASP A 588 -8.80 48.81 -12.95
N PRO A 589 -9.43 48.31 -14.04
CA PRO A 589 -9.59 46.88 -14.27
C PRO A 589 -8.24 46.16 -14.40
N VAL A 590 -8.11 45.02 -13.73
CA VAL A 590 -6.87 44.27 -13.60
C VAL A 590 -6.97 42.94 -14.33
N LYS A 591 -5.96 42.59 -15.13
CA LYS A 591 -5.90 41.31 -15.85
C LYS A 591 -5.24 40.24 -14.98
N ILE A 592 -5.92 39.11 -14.78
CA ILE A 592 -5.52 38.02 -13.88
C ILE A 592 -5.71 36.66 -14.57
N SER A 593 -4.76 35.75 -14.35
CA SER A 593 -4.74 34.39 -14.92
C SER A 593 -5.20 33.30 -13.94
N THR A 594 -5.15 33.56 -12.63
CA THR A 594 -5.62 32.64 -11.58
C THR A 594 -6.97 33.10 -11.02
N SER A 595 -7.36 32.60 -9.85
CA SER A 595 -8.38 33.31 -9.07
C SER A 595 -7.82 34.59 -8.45
N TYR A 596 -8.68 35.60 -8.27
CA TYR A 596 -8.34 36.82 -7.51
C TYR A 596 -8.11 36.55 -6.01
N ASP A 597 -8.59 35.40 -5.50
CA ASP A 597 -8.39 34.95 -4.11
C ASP A 597 -6.91 34.58 -3.81
N SER A 598 -6.12 34.22 -4.84
CA SER A 598 -4.73 33.77 -4.70
C SER A 598 -3.77 34.94 -4.47
N LYS A 599 -2.85 34.83 -3.50
CA LYS A 599 -2.00 35.95 -3.05
C LYS A 599 -0.54 35.78 -3.45
N GLY A 600 -0.04 36.68 -4.31
CA GLY A 600 1.37 36.77 -4.66
C GLY A 600 2.13 37.71 -3.73
N ILE A 601 3.18 37.21 -3.07
CA ILE A 601 4.03 37.91 -2.10
C ILE A 601 5.50 37.72 -2.47
N VAL A 602 6.34 38.72 -2.19
CA VAL A 602 7.81 38.59 -2.35
C VAL A 602 8.44 38.46 -0.96
N GLY A 603 9.20 37.40 -0.74
CA GLY A 603 9.92 37.17 0.53
C GLY A 603 11.17 38.05 0.66
N LEU A 604 11.78 38.10 1.86
CA LEU A 604 13.08 38.77 2.06
C LEU A 604 14.22 38.12 1.27
N ASP A 605 14.07 36.87 0.87
CA ASP A 605 14.95 36.13 -0.05
C ASP A 605 14.82 36.58 -1.52
N GLY A 606 13.84 37.46 -1.82
CA GLY A 606 13.53 37.90 -3.18
C GLY A 606 12.69 36.92 -4.00
N ARG A 607 12.33 35.75 -3.45
CA ARG A 607 11.51 34.75 -4.16
C ARG A 607 10.05 35.17 -4.20
N LYS A 608 9.34 34.72 -5.24
CA LYS A 608 7.94 35.06 -5.53
C LYS A 608 7.03 33.92 -5.08
N TYR A 609 6.40 34.09 -3.93
CA TYR A 609 5.49 33.11 -3.34
C TYR A 609 4.07 33.31 -3.82
N ILE A 610 3.37 32.23 -4.14
CA ILE A 610 1.93 32.20 -4.37
C ILE A 610 1.24 31.39 -3.26
N LEU A 611 0.27 32.01 -2.59
CA LEU A 611 -0.45 31.49 -1.42
C LEU A 611 -1.96 31.49 -1.67
N ASP A 612 -2.72 30.82 -0.80
CA ASP A 612 -4.18 30.70 -0.84
C ASP A 612 -4.70 30.23 -2.21
N ILE A 613 -4.17 29.11 -2.70
CA ILE A 613 -4.45 28.55 -4.05
C ILE A 613 -5.78 27.76 -4.05
N MET A 614 -6.82 28.35 -3.48
CA MET A 614 -8.09 27.70 -3.15
C MET A 614 -8.96 27.39 -4.36
N ARG A 615 -8.71 28.04 -5.50
CA ARG A 615 -9.44 27.88 -6.77
C ARG A 615 -8.48 27.62 -7.94
N ALA A 616 -7.65 26.59 -7.80
CA ALA A 616 -6.75 26.11 -8.87
C ALA A 616 -7.49 25.48 -10.07
N THR A 617 -8.78 25.17 -9.93
CA THR A 617 -9.67 24.67 -10.99
C THR A 617 -11.02 25.41 -10.95
N PRO A 618 -11.75 25.51 -12.07
CA PRO A 618 -13.03 26.21 -12.14
C PRO A 618 -14.12 25.60 -11.24
N ARG A 619 -15.11 26.42 -10.88
CA ARG A 619 -16.27 26.02 -10.07
C ARG A 619 -17.19 25.03 -10.82
N ASP A 620 -17.76 24.07 -10.12
CA ASP A 620 -18.74 23.11 -10.66
C ASP A 620 -20.08 23.83 -10.93
N PRO A 621 -20.51 23.95 -12.21
CA PRO A 621 -21.72 24.70 -12.57
C PRO A 621 -23.02 23.99 -12.15
N ASN A 622 -22.97 22.72 -11.76
CA ASN A 622 -24.14 21.98 -11.28
C ASN A 622 -24.58 22.43 -9.88
N TYR A 623 -23.74 23.15 -9.13
CA TYR A 623 -24.01 23.59 -7.76
C TYR A 623 -23.88 25.11 -7.65
N LYS A 624 -24.91 25.83 -8.09
CA LYS A 624 -24.92 27.31 -8.23
C LYS A 624 -25.09 28.09 -6.91
N ASP A 625 -25.61 27.47 -5.86
CA ASP A 625 -25.84 28.11 -4.54
C ASP A 625 -24.57 28.64 -3.85
N ASP A 626 -24.65 29.75 -3.11
CA ASP A 626 -23.49 30.32 -2.38
C ASP A 626 -22.88 29.34 -1.34
N LYS A 627 -23.71 28.47 -0.75
CA LYS A 627 -23.30 27.32 0.10
C LYS A 627 -22.29 26.40 -0.59
N HIS A 628 -22.20 26.48 -1.92
CA HIS A 628 -21.43 25.59 -2.78
C HIS A 628 -20.37 26.33 -3.61
N MET A 629 -19.99 27.56 -3.24
CA MET A 629 -18.88 28.28 -3.89
C MET A 629 -17.57 27.49 -4.02
N LEU A 630 -17.19 26.72 -2.98
CA LEU A 630 -15.94 25.97 -2.94
C LEU A 630 -16.02 24.58 -3.62
N CYS A 631 -17.07 24.34 -4.41
CA CYS A 631 -17.22 23.13 -5.21
C CYS A 631 -16.52 23.32 -6.55
N LEU A 632 -15.35 22.73 -6.71
CA LEU A 632 -14.57 22.86 -7.94
C LEU A 632 -14.60 21.59 -8.76
N LEU A 633 -14.57 21.74 -10.08
CA LEU A 633 -14.31 20.64 -11.00
C LEU A 633 -12.92 20.04 -10.72
N ARG A 634 -12.79 18.74 -10.95
CA ARG A 634 -11.56 18.01 -10.68
C ARG A 634 -10.57 18.14 -11.85
N PRO A 635 -9.25 18.21 -11.59
CA PRO A 635 -8.23 18.16 -12.65
C PRO A 635 -8.41 16.95 -13.57
N GLU A 636 -8.73 15.78 -13.00
CA GLU A 636 -8.93 14.55 -13.76
C GLU A 636 -10.12 14.67 -14.76
N LEU A 637 -11.19 15.38 -14.38
CA LEU A 637 -12.32 15.67 -15.29
C LEU A 637 -11.90 16.64 -16.40
N ILE A 638 -11.14 17.68 -16.08
CA ILE A 638 -10.71 18.72 -17.02
C ILE A 638 -9.83 18.12 -18.11
N ALA A 639 -8.90 17.24 -17.72
CA ALA A 639 -8.08 16.46 -18.65
C ALA A 639 -8.97 15.60 -19.59
N SER A 640 -9.83 14.74 -19.04
CA SER A 640 -10.68 13.86 -19.86
C SER A 640 -11.73 14.61 -20.71
N TYR A 641 -12.22 15.77 -20.26
CA TYR A 641 -13.11 16.61 -21.07
C TYR A 641 -12.37 17.26 -22.24
N THR A 642 -11.15 17.74 -22.01
CA THR A 642 -10.31 18.32 -23.07
C THR A 642 -9.92 17.25 -24.10
N GLU A 643 -9.59 16.04 -23.63
CA GLU A 643 -9.35 14.87 -24.48
C GLU A 643 -10.60 14.46 -25.27
N PHE A 644 -11.78 14.45 -24.63
CA PHE A 644 -13.05 14.17 -25.31
C PHE A 644 -13.35 15.18 -26.43
N VAL A 645 -13.23 16.48 -26.16
CA VAL A 645 -13.47 17.53 -27.18
C VAL A 645 -12.44 17.46 -28.30
N ARG A 646 -11.16 17.18 -27.99
CA ARG A 646 -10.13 16.91 -28.99
C ARG A 646 -10.49 15.71 -29.87
N SER A 647 -10.92 14.59 -29.27
CA SER A 647 -11.35 13.40 -30.02
C SER A 647 -12.55 13.69 -30.93
N GLN A 648 -13.53 14.48 -30.45
CA GLN A 648 -14.66 14.94 -31.26
C GLN A 648 -14.23 15.82 -32.44
N TRP A 649 -13.24 16.70 -32.25
CA TRP A 649 -12.66 17.53 -33.32
C TRP A 649 -11.88 16.68 -34.33
N GLU A 650 -11.04 15.74 -33.87
CA GLU A 650 -10.32 14.80 -34.75
C GLU A 650 -11.26 13.93 -35.58
N GLN A 651 -12.39 13.49 -35.00
CA GLN A 651 -13.44 12.76 -35.72
C GLN A 651 -14.13 13.64 -36.78
N LYS A 652 -14.42 14.91 -36.48
CA LYS A 652 -14.98 15.86 -37.47
C LYS A 652 -14.02 16.08 -38.63
N ILE A 653 -12.74 16.37 -38.38
CA ILE A 653 -11.75 16.55 -39.44
C ILE A 653 -11.56 15.27 -40.27
N LYS A 654 -11.58 14.08 -39.67
CA LYS A 654 -11.56 12.81 -40.42
C LYS A 654 -12.81 12.66 -41.31
N ALA A 655 -14.00 12.95 -40.78
CA ALA A 655 -15.25 12.89 -41.53
C ALA A 655 -15.32 13.93 -42.67
N GLU A 656 -14.80 15.14 -42.47
CA GLU A 656 -14.70 16.18 -43.50
C GLU A 656 -13.69 15.82 -44.59
N LYS A 657 -12.54 15.25 -44.24
CA LYS A 657 -11.58 14.73 -45.22
C LYS A 657 -12.15 13.56 -46.03
N GLU A 658 -12.90 12.66 -45.39
CA GLU A 658 -13.63 11.60 -46.09
C GLU A 658 -14.77 12.13 -46.98
N SER A 659 -15.49 13.17 -46.56
CA SER A 659 -16.58 13.74 -47.35
C SER A 659 -16.08 14.51 -48.56
N LYS A 660 -14.95 15.23 -48.44
CA LYS A 660 -14.23 15.86 -49.55
C LYS A 660 -13.70 14.82 -50.54
N ARG A 661 -13.02 13.77 -50.09
CA ARG A 661 -12.61 12.64 -50.96
C ARG A 661 -13.80 12.03 -51.73
N LYS A 662 -14.93 11.80 -51.06
CA LYS A 662 -16.17 11.28 -51.69
C LYS A 662 -16.88 12.30 -52.59
N GLN A 663 -16.49 13.57 -52.57
CA GLN A 663 -16.93 14.60 -53.53
C GLN A 663 -15.96 14.65 -54.73
N GLU A 664 -14.65 14.62 -54.50
CA GLU A 664 -13.59 14.53 -55.52
C GLU A 664 -13.77 13.28 -56.40
N GLU A 665 -13.96 12.10 -55.79
CA GLU A 665 -14.29 10.85 -56.49
C GLU A 665 -15.58 10.94 -57.33
N LYS A 666 -16.53 11.81 -56.95
CA LYS A 666 -17.78 12.03 -57.71
C LYS A 666 -17.62 13.05 -58.82
N THR A 667 -16.75 14.05 -58.67
CA THR A 667 -16.42 14.98 -59.75
C THR A 667 -15.58 14.29 -60.83
N ASP A 668 -14.65 13.42 -60.45
CA ASP A 668 -13.86 12.62 -61.41
C ASP A 668 -14.71 11.58 -62.15
N ALA A 669 -15.69 10.98 -61.47
CA ALA A 669 -16.69 10.11 -62.09
C ALA A 669 -17.68 10.86 -63.02
N PHE A 670 -17.73 12.19 -62.97
CA PHE A 670 -18.53 13.03 -63.88
C PHE A 670 -17.67 13.63 -65.00
N ALA A 671 -16.40 13.92 -64.72
CA ALA A 671 -15.42 14.43 -65.69
C ALA A 671 -15.02 13.40 -66.78
N THR A 672 -15.43 12.15 -66.65
CA THR A 672 -15.24 11.11 -67.69
C THR A 672 -16.29 11.15 -68.82
N GLN A 673 -17.21 12.14 -68.82
CA GLN A 673 -18.10 12.43 -69.94
C GLN A 673 -18.32 13.94 -70.17
N GLU A 674 -17.31 14.67 -70.67
CA GLU A 674 -17.46 15.65 -71.77
C GLU A 674 -16.09 16.29 -72.16
N ASP A 675 -15.92 16.59 -73.45
CA ASP A 675 -14.66 17.09 -74.02
C ASP A 675 -14.50 18.62 -73.88
N GLY A 676 -13.37 19.05 -73.33
CA GLY A 676 -12.65 20.27 -73.76
C GLY A 676 -13.23 21.67 -73.48
N SER A 677 -12.78 22.31 -72.40
CA SER A 677 -12.22 23.68 -72.45
C SER A 677 -11.55 24.08 -71.11
N GLN A 678 -10.44 24.83 -71.18
CA GLN A 678 -9.76 25.40 -70.01
C GLN A 678 -10.29 26.81 -69.73
N THR A 679 -10.48 27.18 -68.45
CA THR A 679 -9.76 28.29 -67.75
C THR A 679 -10.24 28.51 -66.29
N ASP A 680 -9.27 28.74 -65.39
CA ASP A 680 -9.31 29.66 -64.23
C ASP A 680 -10.22 29.43 -63.00
N GLU A 681 -10.40 28.20 -62.52
CA GLU A 681 -10.89 27.95 -61.13
C GLU A 681 -9.95 27.14 -60.21
N SER A 682 -8.86 26.56 -60.71
CA SER A 682 -8.00 25.65 -59.93
C SER A 682 -7.14 26.31 -58.83
N GLU A 683 -6.83 27.61 -58.92
CA GLU A 683 -5.99 28.27 -57.90
C GLU A 683 -6.73 28.61 -56.59
N LYS A 684 -8.08 28.59 -56.56
CA LYS A 684 -8.85 28.89 -55.33
C LYS A 684 -9.09 27.66 -54.45
N THR A 685 -9.06 26.46 -55.01
CA THR A 685 -9.24 25.21 -54.26
C THR A 685 -7.94 24.74 -53.61
N GLU A 686 -6.79 24.86 -54.28
CA GLU A 686 -5.49 24.52 -53.68
C GLU A 686 -5.16 25.40 -52.46
N THR A 687 -5.52 26.69 -52.48
CA THR A 687 -5.36 27.58 -51.32
C THR A 687 -6.21 27.14 -50.12
N ALA A 688 -7.44 26.66 -50.35
CA ALA A 688 -8.32 26.20 -49.26
C ALA A 688 -7.90 24.83 -48.66
N VAL A 689 -7.19 24.00 -49.43
CA VAL A 689 -6.60 22.74 -48.95
C VAL A 689 -5.40 23.01 -48.03
N ALA A 690 -4.62 24.06 -48.30
CA ALA A 690 -3.53 24.48 -47.42
C ALA A 690 -4.03 25.07 -46.08
N GLU A 691 -5.15 25.81 -46.09
CA GLU A 691 -5.72 26.43 -44.89
C GLU A 691 -6.29 25.40 -43.89
N THR A 692 -7.07 24.41 -44.37
CA THR A 692 -7.67 23.38 -43.49
C THR A 692 -6.69 22.29 -43.02
N ALA A 693 -5.46 22.27 -43.54
CA ALA A 693 -4.38 21.41 -43.05
C ALA A 693 -3.67 21.97 -41.80
N ASN A 694 -3.87 23.26 -41.49
CA ASN A 694 -3.12 24.00 -40.46
C ASN A 694 -3.93 24.30 -39.19
N GLU A 695 -5.18 23.83 -39.09
CA GLU A 695 -5.99 24.01 -37.88
C GLU A 695 -5.43 23.20 -36.71
N GLN A 696 -5.13 23.88 -35.60
CA GLN A 696 -4.72 23.24 -34.35
C GLN A 696 -5.94 22.72 -33.57
N PRO A 697 -5.78 21.65 -32.77
CA PRO A 697 -6.87 21.16 -31.92
C PRO A 697 -7.34 22.24 -30.94
N PRO A 698 -8.64 22.31 -30.61
CA PRO A 698 -9.20 23.38 -29.79
C PRO A 698 -8.62 23.38 -28.37
N HIS A 699 -7.91 24.46 -28.02
CA HIS A 699 -7.33 24.64 -26.69
C HIS A 699 -8.36 25.22 -25.71
N ILE A 700 -9.01 24.35 -24.93
CA ILE A 700 -10.02 24.77 -23.95
C ILE A 700 -9.36 25.49 -22.77
N LEU A 701 -9.94 26.62 -22.37
CA LEU A 701 -9.59 27.40 -21.19
C LEU A 701 -10.86 27.73 -20.40
N PHE A 702 -10.76 27.71 -19.07
CA PHE A 702 -11.86 27.97 -18.15
C PHE A 702 -11.56 29.21 -17.30
N ASN A 703 -12.51 30.13 -17.21
CA ASN A 703 -12.40 31.29 -16.35
C ASN A 703 -12.63 30.90 -14.87
N ALA A 704 -11.55 30.89 -14.07
CA ALA A 704 -11.57 30.49 -12.66
C ALA A 704 -12.41 31.40 -11.75
N ASN A 705 -12.75 32.61 -12.22
CA ASN A 705 -13.47 33.64 -11.47
C ASN A 705 -14.97 33.69 -11.83
N LEU A 706 -15.45 32.81 -12.72
CA LEU A 706 -16.89 32.59 -12.93
C LEU A 706 -17.59 32.10 -11.67
N LEU A 707 -18.89 32.38 -11.59
CA LEU A 707 -19.76 31.94 -10.49
C LEU A 707 -19.14 32.32 -9.11
N GLY A 708 -18.68 33.56 -9.00
CA GLY A 708 -18.30 34.18 -7.73
C GLY A 708 -19.47 34.29 -6.74
N ALA A 709 -19.21 34.81 -5.54
CA ALA A 709 -20.27 35.01 -4.55
C ALA A 709 -21.33 35.99 -5.05
N SER A 710 -22.59 35.79 -4.65
CA SER A 710 -23.65 36.80 -4.85
C SER A 710 -23.27 38.18 -4.28
N ASN A 711 -22.51 38.20 -3.17
CA ASN A 711 -21.96 39.39 -2.52
C ASN A 711 -20.49 39.69 -2.93
N SER A 712 -20.00 39.14 -4.05
CA SER A 712 -18.64 39.46 -4.54
C SER A 712 -18.57 40.95 -4.90
N ILE A 713 -17.69 41.68 -4.20
CA ILE A 713 -17.47 43.11 -4.44
C ILE A 713 -16.74 43.29 -5.79
N CYS A 714 -15.85 42.34 -6.10
CA CYS A 714 -15.17 42.17 -7.38
C CYS A 714 -16.13 41.66 -8.47
N ARG A 715 -16.04 42.23 -9.68
CA ARG A 715 -16.86 41.88 -10.85
C ARG A 715 -15.99 41.48 -12.05
N LEU A 716 -16.48 40.60 -12.91
CA LEU A 716 -15.80 40.27 -14.16
C LEU A 716 -15.99 41.39 -15.21
N LYS A 717 -14.94 41.68 -15.97
CA LYS A 717 -14.98 42.57 -17.14
C LYS A 717 -14.91 41.71 -18.41
N GLY A 718 -15.77 42.00 -19.37
CA GLY A 718 -15.87 41.32 -20.65
C GLY A 718 -17.14 41.74 -21.38
N THR A 719 -17.26 41.40 -22.65
CA THR A 719 -18.53 41.56 -23.37
C THR A 719 -19.57 40.57 -22.84
N PRO A 720 -20.89 40.84 -22.99
CA PRO A 720 -21.92 39.87 -22.63
C PRO A 720 -21.76 38.53 -23.37
N GLU A 721 -21.19 38.55 -24.56
CA GLU A 721 -20.91 37.38 -25.40
C GLU A 721 -19.74 36.57 -24.86
N GLU A 722 -18.64 37.20 -24.45
CA GLU A 722 -17.49 36.54 -23.81
C GLU A 722 -17.88 35.84 -22.51
N LEU A 723 -18.63 36.53 -21.64
CA LEU A 723 -19.09 35.96 -20.37
C LEU A 723 -20.08 34.80 -20.59
N LYS A 724 -20.88 34.85 -21.66
CA LYS A 724 -21.78 33.77 -22.05
C LYS A 724 -20.99 32.57 -22.60
N ALA A 725 -19.98 32.78 -23.44
CA ALA A 725 -19.12 31.72 -23.97
C ALA A 725 -18.29 31.02 -22.86
N ASP A 726 -17.76 31.79 -21.91
CA ASP A 726 -17.09 31.30 -20.71
C ASP A 726 -18.03 30.41 -19.88
N MET A 727 -19.28 30.82 -19.68
CA MET A 727 -20.31 30.06 -18.99
C MET A 727 -20.76 28.81 -19.76
N GLU A 728 -20.96 28.89 -21.07
CA GLU A 728 -21.33 27.75 -21.93
C GLU A 728 -20.24 26.67 -21.92
N THR A 729 -18.97 27.07 -21.98
CA THR A 729 -17.81 26.16 -21.86
C THR A 729 -17.80 25.45 -20.51
N LEU A 730 -18.07 26.19 -19.43
CA LEU A 730 -18.14 25.62 -18.09
C LEU A 730 -19.31 24.65 -17.93
N GLU A 731 -20.51 25.04 -18.37
CA GLU A 731 -21.72 24.20 -18.33
C GLU A 731 -21.57 22.94 -19.18
N ALA A 732 -20.90 23.01 -20.34
CA ALA A 732 -20.61 21.84 -21.16
C ALA A 732 -19.74 20.80 -20.42
N ALA A 733 -18.69 21.23 -19.71
CA ALA A 733 -17.88 20.35 -18.88
C ALA A 733 -18.67 19.77 -17.69
N GLY A 734 -19.56 20.58 -17.09
CA GLY A 734 -20.46 20.14 -16.02
C GLY A 734 -21.52 19.13 -16.45
N ASN A 735 -22.02 19.24 -17.69
CA ASN A 735 -22.96 18.27 -18.28
C ASN A 735 -22.24 16.98 -18.66
N PHE A 736 -21.05 17.05 -19.27
CA PHE A 736 -20.21 15.89 -19.56
C PHE A 736 -19.89 15.05 -18.31
N LEU A 737 -19.62 15.70 -17.17
CA LEU A 737 -19.47 15.02 -15.88
C LEU A 737 -20.74 14.23 -15.49
N LYS A 738 -21.91 14.87 -15.60
CA LYS A 738 -23.18 14.33 -15.10
C LYS A 738 -23.78 13.25 -16.00
N GLU A 739 -23.72 13.46 -17.31
CA GLU A 739 -24.36 12.58 -18.31
C GLU A 739 -23.41 11.48 -18.78
N THR A 740 -22.14 11.79 -19.05
CA THR A 740 -21.17 10.83 -19.60
C THR A 740 -20.35 10.15 -18.50
N MET A 741 -19.63 10.90 -17.66
CA MET A 741 -18.69 10.27 -16.70
C MET A 741 -19.38 9.47 -15.60
N ILE A 742 -20.50 9.97 -15.06
CA ILE A 742 -21.31 9.21 -14.10
C ILE A 742 -22.00 8.02 -14.80
N GLY A 743 -22.48 8.19 -16.04
CA GLY A 743 -23.05 7.10 -16.84
C GLY A 743 -22.06 5.94 -17.01
N ASN A 744 -20.84 6.24 -17.48
CA ASN A 744 -19.76 5.27 -17.66
C ASN A 744 -19.41 4.54 -16.35
N LEU A 745 -19.34 5.25 -15.22
CA LEU A 745 -19.09 4.61 -13.90
C LEU A 745 -20.21 3.63 -13.52
N ILE A 746 -21.47 3.99 -13.76
CA ILE A 746 -22.62 3.11 -13.48
C ILE A 746 -22.62 1.90 -14.42
N ASP A 747 -22.24 2.06 -15.68
CA ASP A 747 -22.13 0.94 -16.62
C ASP A 747 -20.96 0.01 -16.29
N ASP A 748 -19.82 0.53 -15.82
CA ASP A 748 -18.74 -0.27 -15.27
C ASP A 748 -19.17 -1.11 -14.04
N PHE A 749 -20.06 -0.58 -13.20
CA PHE A 749 -20.66 -1.34 -12.08
C PHE A 749 -21.63 -2.43 -12.58
N LYS A 750 -22.42 -2.18 -13.63
CA LYS A 750 -23.32 -3.19 -14.24
C LYS A 750 -22.54 -4.32 -14.92
N LEU A 751 -21.43 -3.98 -15.56
CA LEU A 751 -20.57 -4.92 -16.29
C LEU A 751 -19.55 -5.63 -15.40
N PHE A 752 -19.44 -5.24 -14.12
CA PHE A 752 -18.44 -5.73 -13.17
C PHE A 752 -16.98 -5.49 -13.64
N ASN A 753 -16.78 -4.49 -14.51
CA ASN A 753 -15.45 -3.96 -14.84
C ASN A 753 -14.78 -3.33 -13.60
N LEU A 754 -15.60 -2.87 -12.66
CA LEU A 754 -15.19 -2.21 -11.43
C LEU A 754 -16.15 -2.59 -10.30
N THR A 755 -15.60 -3.11 -9.20
CA THR A 755 -16.37 -3.56 -8.03
C THR A 755 -15.83 -2.91 -6.75
N PRO A 756 -16.29 -1.69 -6.39
CA PRO A 756 -15.86 -1.06 -5.15
C PRO A 756 -16.27 -1.93 -3.95
N VAL A 757 -15.28 -2.43 -3.21
CA VAL A 757 -15.48 -3.28 -2.02
C VAL A 757 -15.77 -2.43 -0.77
N ASP A 758 -15.22 -1.21 -0.72
CA ASP A 758 -15.37 -0.30 0.41
C ASP A 758 -15.45 1.17 -0.02
N GLY A 759 -15.61 2.06 0.96
CA GLY A 759 -15.71 3.49 0.71
C GLY A 759 -14.42 4.13 0.16
N GLN A 760 -13.25 3.51 0.37
CA GLN A 760 -11.97 4.01 -0.12
C GLN A 760 -11.77 3.69 -1.60
N THR A 761 -12.01 2.44 -2.00
CA THR A 761 -12.04 1.98 -3.39
C THR A 761 -13.11 2.74 -4.21
N LEU A 762 -14.32 2.94 -3.66
CA LEU A 762 -15.33 3.80 -4.29
C LEU A 762 -14.84 5.25 -4.48
N THR A 763 -14.20 5.83 -3.46
CA THR A 763 -13.65 7.19 -3.52
C THR A 763 -12.56 7.31 -4.59
N GLN A 764 -11.66 6.32 -4.69
CA GLN A 764 -10.61 6.29 -5.71
C GLN A 764 -11.20 6.20 -7.12
N ALA A 765 -12.17 5.30 -7.33
CA ALA A 765 -12.82 5.10 -8.63
C ALA A 765 -13.65 6.31 -9.12
N MET A 766 -14.29 7.03 -8.20
CA MET A 766 -14.95 8.31 -8.50
C MET A 766 -13.91 9.37 -8.85
N HIS A 767 -12.85 9.51 -8.05
CA HIS A 767 -11.82 10.53 -8.26
C HIS A 767 -11.02 10.33 -9.55
N SER A 768 -10.70 9.09 -9.95
CA SER A 768 -9.96 8.81 -11.20
C SER A 768 -10.74 9.17 -12.46
N ARG A 769 -12.09 9.19 -12.39
CA ARG A 769 -12.99 9.71 -13.45
C ARG A 769 -13.34 11.20 -13.27
N GLY A 770 -12.66 11.89 -12.36
CA GLY A 770 -12.92 13.31 -12.08
C GLY A 770 -14.23 13.61 -11.32
N ILE A 771 -14.91 12.58 -10.78
CA ILE A 771 -16.19 12.73 -10.09
C ILE A 771 -15.95 13.14 -8.64
N ASN A 772 -16.61 14.21 -8.18
CA ASN A 772 -16.58 14.66 -6.79
C ASN A 772 -17.49 13.82 -5.89
N MET A 773 -17.06 13.56 -4.65
CA MET A 773 -17.85 12.83 -3.64
C MET A 773 -19.23 13.45 -3.29
N ARG A 774 -19.54 14.65 -3.78
CA ARG A 774 -20.87 15.28 -3.64
C ARG A 774 -21.94 14.56 -4.47
N TYR A 775 -21.55 14.01 -5.62
CA TYR A 775 -22.41 13.21 -6.49
C TYR A 775 -22.73 11.82 -5.95
N LEU A 776 -22.21 11.44 -4.78
CA LEU A 776 -22.43 10.12 -4.17
C LEU A 776 -23.93 9.79 -3.99
N GLY A 777 -24.76 10.79 -3.68
CA GLY A 777 -26.21 10.62 -3.61
C GLY A 777 -26.88 10.47 -4.98
N HIS A 778 -26.36 11.11 -6.04
CA HIS A 778 -26.84 10.92 -7.40
C HIS A 778 -26.48 9.52 -7.93
N ILE A 779 -25.25 9.07 -7.69
CA ILE A 779 -24.79 7.70 -7.97
C ILE A 779 -25.67 6.69 -7.22
N ALA A 780 -25.94 6.91 -5.93
CA ALA A 780 -26.81 6.03 -5.14
C ALA A 780 -28.25 5.92 -5.69
N LYS A 781 -28.80 6.99 -6.27
CA LYS A 781 -30.10 6.98 -6.98
C LYS A 781 -30.03 6.16 -8.28
N LEU A 782 -28.92 6.21 -9.02
CA LEU A 782 -28.72 5.45 -10.27
C LEU A 782 -28.40 3.96 -10.02
N CYS A 783 -27.84 3.61 -8.87
CA CYS A 783 -27.55 2.24 -8.43
C CYS A 783 -28.78 1.46 -7.91
N ASP A 784 -30.02 1.90 -8.17
CA ASP A 784 -31.23 1.26 -7.63
C ASP A 784 -31.40 -0.23 -8.02
N GLY A 785 -30.79 -0.65 -9.14
CA GLY A 785 -30.71 -2.06 -9.58
C GLY A 785 -29.38 -2.76 -9.29
N ILE A 786 -28.47 -2.16 -8.51
CA ILE A 786 -27.10 -2.67 -8.25
C ILE A 786 -26.87 -2.75 -6.72
N PRO A 787 -27.24 -3.86 -6.05
CA PRO A 787 -27.27 -3.93 -4.58
C PRO A 787 -25.94 -3.57 -3.91
N PHE A 788 -24.84 -4.14 -4.39
CA PHE A 788 -23.50 -3.94 -3.80
C PHE A 788 -23.06 -2.47 -3.87
N ALA A 789 -23.15 -1.84 -5.05
CA ALA A 789 -22.74 -0.46 -5.24
C ALA A 789 -23.58 0.50 -4.39
N LYS A 790 -24.89 0.24 -4.28
CA LYS A 790 -25.82 1.02 -3.45
C LYS A 790 -25.51 0.91 -1.96
N GLU A 791 -25.16 -0.29 -1.47
CA GLU A 791 -24.77 -0.50 -0.07
C GLU A 791 -23.46 0.23 0.27
N VAL A 792 -22.44 0.13 -0.59
CA VAL A 792 -21.16 0.85 -0.40
C VAL A 792 -21.37 2.36 -0.44
N CYS A 793 -22.26 2.87 -1.31
CA CYS A 793 -22.65 4.29 -1.31
C CYS A 793 -23.32 4.71 0.02
N PHE A 794 -24.21 3.88 0.57
CA PHE A 794 -24.84 4.14 1.88
C PHE A 794 -23.80 4.15 3.01
N ASN A 795 -22.95 3.12 3.10
CA ASN A 795 -21.90 2.99 4.11
C ASN A 795 -20.91 4.18 4.06
N GLU A 796 -20.58 4.68 2.86
CA GLU A 796 -19.69 5.82 2.69
C GLU A 796 -20.38 7.18 2.97
N MET A 797 -21.66 7.35 2.65
CA MET A 797 -22.43 8.55 3.05
C MET A 797 -22.56 8.62 4.58
N VAL A 798 -22.95 7.53 5.23
CA VAL A 798 -23.11 7.44 6.68
C VAL A 798 -21.78 7.69 7.39
N SER A 799 -20.72 6.94 7.06
CA SER A 799 -19.41 7.13 7.73
C SER A 799 -18.84 8.54 7.57
N ARG A 800 -19.09 9.22 6.45
CA ARG A 800 -18.72 10.64 6.26
C ARG A 800 -19.55 11.60 7.10
N ALA A 801 -20.87 11.42 7.19
CA ALA A 801 -21.73 12.23 8.05
C ALA A 801 -21.36 12.04 9.52
N THR A 802 -21.25 10.79 9.96
CA THR A 802 -20.82 10.40 11.31
C THR A 802 -19.44 10.96 11.66
N LYS A 803 -18.45 10.99 10.75
CA LYS A 803 -17.14 11.66 10.97
C LYS A 803 -17.34 13.11 11.41
N HIS A 804 -18.21 13.88 10.74
CA HIS A 804 -18.37 15.31 11.04
C HIS A 804 -18.96 15.55 12.43
N ILE A 805 -20.03 14.82 12.79
CA ILE A 805 -20.66 14.89 14.10
C ILE A 805 -19.67 14.45 15.19
N PHE A 806 -19.04 13.28 15.02
CA PHE A 806 -18.10 12.74 16.00
C PHE A 806 -16.88 13.66 16.18
N SER A 807 -16.35 14.25 15.12
CA SER A 807 -15.25 15.23 15.20
C SER A 807 -15.64 16.46 16.03
N ASN A 808 -16.87 16.94 15.91
CA ASN A 808 -17.32 18.10 16.70
C ASN A 808 -17.50 17.72 18.19
N ILE A 809 -17.94 16.49 18.48
CA ILE A 809 -18.05 15.95 19.84
C ILE A 809 -16.67 15.76 20.48
N LEU A 810 -15.72 15.13 19.78
CA LEU A 810 -14.35 14.91 20.26
C LEU A 810 -13.59 16.21 20.55
N ARG A 811 -13.83 17.25 19.74
CA ARG A 811 -13.26 18.59 19.92
C ARG A 811 -13.74 19.26 21.21
N ALA A 812 -14.98 19.00 21.63
CA ALA A 812 -15.55 19.54 22.86
C ALA A 812 -15.15 18.71 24.11
N ALA A 813 -14.53 17.54 23.94
CA ALA A 813 -14.25 16.60 25.02
C ALA A 813 -12.91 16.89 25.73
N PRO A 814 -12.89 16.93 27.07
CA PRO A 814 -11.65 16.97 27.86
C PRO A 814 -10.73 15.78 27.55
N GLN A 815 -9.41 15.96 27.68
CA GLN A 815 -8.43 14.91 27.37
C GLN A 815 -8.58 13.66 28.24
N ALA A 816 -8.93 13.82 29.52
CA ALA A 816 -9.13 12.71 30.45
C ALA A 816 -10.39 11.85 30.14
N GLU A 817 -11.32 12.37 29.34
CA GLU A 817 -12.66 11.80 29.12
C GLU A 817 -12.85 11.27 27.69
N LEU A 818 -11.82 11.36 26.85
CA LEU A 818 -11.88 11.07 25.43
C LEU A 818 -12.35 9.63 25.13
N SER A 819 -11.90 8.65 25.92
CA SER A 819 -12.32 7.24 25.82
C SER A 819 -13.78 7.04 26.23
N VAL A 820 -14.25 7.74 27.27
CA VAL A 820 -15.65 7.70 27.72
C VAL A 820 -16.58 8.28 26.65
N VAL A 821 -16.21 9.44 26.10
CA VAL A 821 -16.95 10.12 25.04
C VAL A 821 -17.00 9.28 23.75
N ALA A 822 -15.86 8.70 23.34
CA ALA A 822 -15.81 7.82 22.16
C ALA A 822 -16.67 6.56 22.35
N CYS A 823 -16.58 5.92 23.52
CA CYS A 823 -17.39 4.74 23.86
C CYS A 823 -18.91 5.05 23.84
N GLN A 824 -19.34 6.12 24.54
CA GLN A 824 -20.75 6.56 24.54
C GLN A 824 -21.25 6.88 23.13
N PHE A 825 -20.43 7.54 22.30
CA PHE A 825 -20.78 7.83 20.91
C PHE A 825 -20.97 6.55 20.07
N LEU A 826 -20.04 5.58 20.17
CA LEU A 826 -20.14 4.32 19.44
C LEU A 826 -21.35 3.48 19.90
N ASN A 827 -21.69 3.48 21.19
CA ASN A 827 -22.91 2.85 21.69
C ASN A 827 -24.18 3.54 21.15
N CYS A 828 -24.25 4.88 21.14
CA CYS A 828 -25.37 5.59 20.50
C CYS A 828 -25.48 5.35 18.98
N PHE A 829 -24.35 5.10 18.29
CA PHE A 829 -24.32 4.92 16.83
C PHE A 829 -24.57 3.48 16.37
N LEU A 830 -24.03 2.47 17.08
CA LEU A 830 -24.06 1.05 16.69
C LEU A 830 -24.75 0.11 17.71
N GLY A 831 -25.30 0.64 18.81
CA GLY A 831 -26.13 -0.10 19.77
C GLY A 831 -27.62 -0.16 19.35
N THR A 832 -28.45 -0.80 20.17
CA THR A 832 -29.87 -1.06 19.88
C THR A 832 -30.89 -0.12 20.55
N GLN A 833 -30.52 0.65 21.57
CA GLN A 833 -31.44 1.59 22.25
C GLN A 833 -30.85 2.99 22.48
N THR A 834 -31.75 3.95 22.65
CA THR A 834 -31.41 5.29 23.13
C THR A 834 -30.94 5.23 24.60
N ILE A 835 -29.70 5.64 24.86
CA ILE A 835 -29.20 5.83 26.23
C ILE A 835 -30.10 6.85 26.95
N GLY A 836 -30.90 6.35 27.89
CA GLY A 836 -31.74 7.15 28.78
C GLY A 836 -30.92 7.90 29.83
N ALA A 837 -31.49 8.95 30.40
CA ALA A 837 -30.76 9.90 31.23
C ALA A 837 -30.35 9.39 32.64
N ASP A 838 -30.53 8.10 32.97
CA ASP A 838 -30.58 7.60 34.35
C ASP A 838 -29.57 6.46 34.65
N THR A 839 -28.27 6.76 34.74
CA THR A 839 -27.49 6.42 35.97
C THR A 839 -26.54 7.54 36.43
N ASN A 840 -26.13 7.52 37.70
CA ASN A 840 -25.33 8.55 38.37
C ASN A 840 -23.84 8.55 37.99
N ASN A 841 -23.48 9.00 36.79
CA ASN A 841 -22.11 9.41 36.43
C ASN A 841 -22.13 10.83 35.84
N SER A 842 -21.14 11.65 36.21
CA SER A 842 -21.23 13.12 36.20
C SER A 842 -21.24 13.79 34.82
N ILE A 843 -20.83 13.10 33.75
CA ILE A 843 -20.79 13.65 32.40
C ILE A 843 -21.31 12.60 31.40
N LYS A 844 -22.42 12.92 30.74
CA LYS A 844 -23.05 12.12 29.68
C LYS A 844 -23.07 12.91 28.38
N LEU A 845 -22.87 12.23 27.26
CA LEU A 845 -23.30 12.73 25.95
C LEU A 845 -24.80 13.07 26.03
N LYS A 846 -25.16 14.34 25.86
CA LYS A 846 -26.57 14.79 25.78
C LYS A 846 -27.14 14.52 24.37
N LEU A 847 -26.92 13.33 23.84
CA LEU A 847 -27.29 12.95 22.49
C LEU A 847 -27.80 11.50 22.47
N THR A 848 -29.09 11.33 22.21
CA THR A 848 -29.69 10.00 22.06
C THR A 848 -29.40 9.43 20.66
N SER A 849 -29.52 8.11 20.50
CA SER A 849 -29.36 7.44 19.19
C SER A 849 -30.28 8.05 18.12
N VAL A 850 -31.54 8.35 18.46
CA VAL A 850 -32.49 9.00 17.53
C VAL A 850 -31.99 10.37 17.09
N GLN A 851 -31.57 11.23 18.03
CA GLN A 851 -31.04 12.57 17.72
C GLN A 851 -29.75 12.52 16.88
N LEU A 852 -28.89 11.53 17.13
CA LEU A 852 -27.70 11.28 16.32
C LEU A 852 -28.08 10.89 14.88
N TRP A 853 -29.04 9.98 14.71
CA TRP A 853 -29.51 9.55 13.39
C TRP A 853 -30.33 10.61 12.64
N ASP A 854 -31.04 11.50 13.34
CA ASP A 854 -31.63 12.71 12.75
C ASP A 854 -30.53 13.63 12.20
N GLN A 855 -29.48 13.94 12.99
CA GLN A 855 -28.36 14.75 12.52
C GLN A 855 -27.60 14.10 11.34
N ILE A 856 -27.44 12.76 11.34
CA ILE A 856 -26.86 12.02 10.21
C ILE A 856 -27.75 12.15 8.97
N TYR A 857 -29.08 11.97 9.11
CA TYR A 857 -30.04 12.12 8.02
C TYR A 857 -29.99 13.53 7.42
N ASP A 858 -30.06 14.57 8.26
CA ASP A 858 -30.04 15.97 7.82
C ASP A 858 -28.73 16.32 7.09
N LEU A 859 -27.58 15.89 7.62
CA LEU A 859 -26.29 16.08 6.96
C LEU A 859 -26.16 15.32 5.64
N ILE A 860 -26.73 14.12 5.52
CA ILE A 860 -26.71 13.38 4.25
C ILE A 860 -27.62 14.07 3.22
N LYS A 861 -28.80 14.52 3.64
CA LYS A 861 -29.75 15.24 2.79
C LYS A 861 -29.18 16.57 2.29
N GLU A 862 -28.62 17.39 3.18
CA GLU A 862 -27.99 18.67 2.80
C GLU A 862 -26.75 18.47 1.88
N LYS A 863 -25.93 17.45 2.14
CA LYS A 863 -24.62 17.32 1.49
C LYS A 863 -24.62 16.52 0.19
N TYR A 864 -25.54 15.58 0.04
CA TYR A 864 -25.57 14.61 -1.07
C TYR A 864 -26.90 14.60 -1.84
N ASP A 865 -27.91 15.39 -1.43
CA ASP A 865 -29.27 15.34 -1.98
C ASP A 865 -29.83 13.90 -1.99
N TYR A 866 -29.66 13.17 -0.88
CA TYR A 866 -30.08 11.78 -0.77
C TYR A 866 -30.86 11.52 0.51
N GLU A 867 -31.93 10.74 0.40
CA GLU A 867 -32.77 10.35 1.53
C GLU A 867 -32.51 8.88 1.90
N ILE A 868 -31.91 8.64 3.06
CA ILE A 868 -31.73 7.29 3.59
C ILE A 868 -33.07 6.72 4.08
N LYS A 869 -33.38 5.49 3.68
CA LYS A 869 -34.63 4.79 4.08
C LYS A 869 -34.55 4.18 5.48
N VAL A 870 -33.33 3.91 5.97
CA VAL A 870 -33.06 3.23 7.24
C VAL A 870 -32.20 4.14 8.12
N ARG A 871 -32.63 4.35 9.37
CA ARG A 871 -31.95 5.18 10.38
C ARG A 871 -31.10 4.34 11.35
N SER A 872 -30.36 3.38 10.78
CA SER A 872 -29.44 2.50 11.49
C SER A 872 -28.50 1.85 10.48
N VAL A 873 -27.33 1.36 10.94
CA VAL A 873 -26.46 0.51 10.12
C VAL A 873 -26.97 -0.94 10.20
N PRO A 874 -27.22 -1.63 9.06
CA PRO A 874 -27.56 -3.06 9.03
C PRO A 874 -26.49 -3.90 9.74
N LEU A 875 -26.89 -4.99 10.41
CA LEU A 875 -25.99 -5.77 11.26
C LEU A 875 -24.77 -6.32 10.51
N GLU A 876 -24.94 -6.77 9.26
CA GLU A 876 -23.84 -7.20 8.39
C GLU A 876 -22.81 -6.10 8.15
N CYS A 877 -23.25 -4.85 7.93
CA CYS A 877 -22.39 -3.72 7.56
C CYS A 877 -21.64 -3.09 8.76
N ARG A 878 -22.00 -3.42 10.02
CA ARG A 878 -21.52 -2.66 11.20
C ARG A 878 -20.01 -2.69 11.39
N ILE A 879 -19.33 -3.80 11.08
CA ILE A 879 -17.87 -3.89 11.16
C ILE A 879 -17.20 -2.99 10.11
N ASN A 880 -17.69 -3.02 8.87
CA ASN A 880 -17.17 -2.18 7.78
C ASN A 880 -17.37 -0.68 8.08
N VAL A 881 -18.57 -0.28 8.53
CA VAL A 881 -18.84 1.12 8.90
C VAL A 881 -18.03 1.55 10.13
N LEU A 882 -17.82 0.68 11.12
CA LEU A 882 -16.93 0.92 12.27
C LEU A 882 -15.49 1.17 11.83
N ARG A 883 -14.90 0.26 11.04
CA ARG A 883 -13.57 0.42 10.41
C ARG A 883 -13.47 1.76 9.66
N SER A 884 -14.47 2.03 8.83
CA SER A 884 -14.55 3.25 8.01
C SER A 884 -14.56 4.53 8.84
N ILE A 885 -15.26 4.56 9.98
CA ILE A 885 -15.24 5.69 10.92
C ILE A 885 -13.91 5.79 11.65
N CYS A 886 -13.38 4.68 12.16
CA CYS A 886 -12.11 4.64 12.87
C CYS A 886 -10.96 5.18 12.01
N LEU A 887 -10.82 4.73 10.76
CA LEU A 887 -9.84 5.26 9.80
C LEU A 887 -10.08 6.74 9.46
N LYS A 888 -11.35 7.16 9.29
CA LYS A 888 -11.70 8.55 8.95
C LYS A 888 -11.48 9.53 10.11
N VAL A 889 -11.56 9.10 11.37
CA VAL A 889 -11.45 9.94 12.57
C VAL A 889 -10.08 9.83 13.24
N GLY A 890 -9.36 8.74 13.00
CA GLY A 890 -8.11 8.41 13.69
C GLY A 890 -8.36 7.74 15.05
N LEU A 891 -9.40 6.90 15.17
CA LEU A 891 -9.68 6.13 16.39
C LEU A 891 -9.10 4.72 16.27
N GLN A 892 -8.41 4.24 17.31
CA GLN A 892 -7.96 2.84 17.41
C GLN A 892 -8.76 2.11 18.50
N ILE A 893 -9.32 0.96 18.15
CA ILE A 893 -10.11 0.12 19.07
C ILE A 893 -9.45 -1.23 19.34
N ASN A 894 -9.94 -1.95 20.36
CA ASN A 894 -9.43 -3.27 20.72
C ASN A 894 -9.92 -4.37 19.74
N SER A 895 -9.04 -5.29 19.38
CA SER A 895 -9.34 -6.42 18.48
C SER A 895 -10.11 -7.52 19.22
N LYS A 896 -11.41 -7.32 19.42
CA LYS A 896 -12.34 -8.28 20.03
C LYS A 896 -13.63 -8.43 19.23
N ASP A 897 -14.42 -9.45 19.55
CA ASP A 897 -15.73 -9.65 18.94
C ASP A 897 -16.78 -8.79 19.64
N TYR A 898 -17.34 -7.83 18.90
CA TYR A 898 -18.38 -6.91 19.38
C TYR A 898 -19.78 -7.49 19.11
N ASP A 899 -20.61 -7.53 20.16
CA ASP A 899 -21.99 -8.01 20.06
C ASP A 899 -22.94 -6.84 19.77
N PHE A 900 -23.13 -6.56 18.49
CA PHE A 900 -24.01 -5.50 18.00
C PHE A 900 -25.51 -5.75 18.23
N THR A 901 -25.91 -6.87 18.85
CA THR A 901 -27.31 -7.10 19.25
C THR A 901 -27.65 -6.46 20.60
N LYS A 902 -26.64 -5.96 21.32
CA LYS A 902 -26.78 -5.28 22.62
C LYS A 902 -26.95 -3.77 22.47
N ASP A 903 -27.51 -3.17 23.53
CA ASP A 903 -27.64 -1.72 23.66
C ASP A 903 -26.28 -1.03 23.80
N GLU A 904 -25.34 -1.66 24.51
CA GLU A 904 -23.97 -1.18 24.72
C GLU A 904 -22.93 -2.23 24.24
N PRO A 905 -22.61 -2.26 22.93
CA PRO A 905 -21.58 -3.15 22.40
C PRO A 905 -20.14 -2.79 22.82
N PHE A 906 -19.87 -1.52 23.18
CA PHE A 906 -18.55 -1.00 23.53
C PHE A 906 -18.43 -0.66 25.03
N VAL A 907 -17.23 -0.84 25.56
CA VAL A 907 -16.80 -0.51 26.93
C VAL A 907 -15.59 0.45 26.85
N ILE A 908 -15.32 1.23 27.89
CA ILE A 908 -14.24 2.24 27.91
C ILE A 908 -12.87 1.63 27.55
N ASP A 909 -12.55 0.44 28.06
CA ASP A 909 -11.30 -0.29 27.79
C ASP A 909 -11.10 -0.69 26.31
N ASP A 910 -12.15 -0.60 25.48
CA ASP A 910 -12.08 -0.89 24.05
C ASP A 910 -11.47 0.26 23.24
N ILE A 911 -11.39 1.46 23.81
CA ILE A 911 -10.80 2.63 23.17
C ILE A 911 -9.31 2.66 23.51
N VAL A 912 -8.47 2.34 22.51
CA VAL A 912 -7.03 2.10 22.74
C VAL A 912 -6.21 3.39 22.59
N ASP A 913 -6.36 4.10 21.47
CA ASP A 913 -5.63 5.35 21.20
C ASP A 913 -6.37 6.21 20.16
N MET A 914 -5.93 7.47 20.02
CA MET A 914 -6.33 8.40 18.98
C MET A 914 -5.09 8.86 18.19
N VAL A 915 -5.07 8.55 16.90
CA VAL A 915 -3.98 8.86 15.96
C VAL A 915 -4.33 10.04 15.05
N CYS A 916 -3.31 10.62 14.41
CA CYS A 916 -3.49 11.71 13.46
C CYS A 916 -3.87 11.16 12.07
N VAL A 917 -4.85 11.80 11.40
CA VAL A 917 -5.17 11.54 9.99
C VAL A 917 -4.62 12.70 9.16
N VAL A 918 -3.69 12.40 8.26
CA VAL A 918 -2.82 13.41 7.65
C VAL A 918 -3.05 13.50 6.13
N LYS A 919 -2.94 14.71 5.59
CA LYS A 919 -2.85 14.98 4.15
C LYS A 919 -1.68 15.91 3.91
N HIS A 920 -0.86 15.63 2.91
CA HIS A 920 0.35 16.38 2.60
C HIS A 920 0.58 16.42 1.09
N LEU A 921 1.62 17.14 0.65
CA LEU A 921 1.96 17.28 -0.76
C LEU A 921 2.19 15.92 -1.42
N GLY A 922 3.06 15.10 -0.83
CA GLY A 922 3.34 13.74 -1.33
C GLY A 922 3.98 13.79 -2.71
N PRO A 923 5.18 14.38 -2.85
CA PRO A 923 5.87 14.47 -4.13
C PRO A 923 6.15 13.07 -4.67
N ARG A 924 6.04 12.93 -5.99
CA ARG A 924 6.28 11.69 -6.76
C ARG A 924 7.14 12.03 -7.96
N SER A 925 7.97 11.10 -8.40
CA SER A 925 8.74 11.30 -9.62
C SER A 925 7.88 11.08 -10.85
N SER A 926 7.82 12.07 -11.75
CA SER A 926 7.09 11.97 -13.02
C SER A 926 7.71 10.92 -13.92
N ASP A 927 9.04 10.90 -14.04
CA ASP A 927 9.78 9.95 -14.89
C ASP A 927 9.47 8.49 -14.47
N ALA A 928 9.44 8.20 -13.16
CA ALA A 928 9.12 6.86 -12.66
C ALA A 928 7.67 6.43 -12.94
N ILE A 929 6.70 7.37 -12.85
CA ILE A 929 5.28 7.11 -13.15
C ILE A 929 5.07 6.89 -14.66
N GLU A 930 5.70 7.69 -15.51
CA GLU A 930 5.63 7.54 -16.97
C GLU A 930 6.14 6.15 -17.41
N LEU A 931 7.27 5.69 -16.84
CA LEU A 931 7.79 4.35 -17.07
C LEU A 931 6.87 3.24 -16.53
N LEU A 932 6.24 3.42 -15.37
CA LEU A 932 5.30 2.45 -14.79
C LEU A 932 4.05 2.27 -15.67
N GLU A 933 3.43 3.37 -16.10
CA GLU A 933 2.25 3.32 -16.97
C GLU A 933 2.60 2.84 -18.38
N GLY A 934 3.77 3.23 -18.92
CA GLY A 934 4.31 2.67 -20.16
C GLY A 934 4.52 1.15 -20.08
N GLY A 935 5.12 0.66 -18.99
CA GLY A 935 5.30 -0.77 -18.73
C GLY A 935 3.98 -1.55 -18.63
N LYS A 936 2.97 -0.99 -17.96
CA LYS A 936 1.61 -1.57 -17.92
C LYS A 936 0.95 -1.60 -19.31
N ALA A 937 1.09 -0.54 -20.10
CA ALA A 937 0.56 -0.49 -21.46
C ALA A 937 1.23 -1.52 -22.39
N LEU A 938 2.55 -1.73 -22.25
CA LEU A 938 3.29 -2.77 -22.97
C LEU A 938 2.89 -4.18 -22.51
N LEU A 939 2.65 -4.39 -21.22
CA LEU A 939 2.10 -5.65 -20.69
C LEU A 939 0.71 -5.95 -21.26
N ALA A 940 -0.17 -4.95 -21.39
CA ALA A 940 -1.47 -5.10 -22.04
C ALA A 940 -1.34 -5.48 -23.54
N LYS A 941 -0.33 -4.95 -24.23
CA LYS A 941 0.06 -5.33 -25.60
C LYS A 941 0.78 -6.69 -25.70
N ARG A 942 1.11 -7.33 -24.57
CA ARG A 942 1.89 -8.58 -24.45
C ARG A 942 3.36 -8.49 -24.90
N GLU A 943 3.95 -7.29 -24.86
CA GLU A 943 5.37 -7.07 -25.16
C GLU A 943 6.23 -7.23 -23.90
N PHE A 944 6.34 -8.47 -23.40
CA PHE A 944 6.87 -8.77 -22.06
C PHE A 944 8.32 -8.31 -21.80
N GLU A 945 9.23 -8.45 -22.76
CA GLU A 945 10.64 -8.05 -22.59
C GLU A 945 10.77 -6.52 -22.40
N LYS A 946 10.11 -5.73 -23.25
CA LYS A 946 10.09 -4.27 -23.13
C LYS A 946 9.38 -3.83 -21.86
N ALA A 947 8.26 -4.48 -21.51
CA ALA A 947 7.54 -4.21 -20.27
C ALA A 947 8.43 -4.47 -19.04
N SER A 948 9.20 -5.57 -19.04
CA SER A 948 10.17 -5.88 -17.97
C SER A 948 11.19 -4.75 -17.80
N ASN A 949 11.84 -4.33 -18.89
CA ASN A 949 12.86 -3.27 -18.86
C ASN A 949 12.31 -1.95 -18.28
N TYR A 950 11.14 -1.49 -18.78
CA TYR A 950 10.48 -0.28 -18.29
C TYR A 950 10.10 -0.38 -16.81
N LEU A 951 9.64 -1.55 -16.35
CA LEU A 951 9.22 -1.77 -14.97
C LEU A 951 10.41 -1.92 -14.00
N VAL A 952 11.52 -2.51 -14.44
CA VAL A 952 12.77 -2.56 -13.64
C VAL A 952 13.39 -1.16 -13.51
N GLU A 953 13.42 -0.37 -14.57
CA GLU A 953 13.89 1.03 -14.53
C GLU A 953 12.99 1.89 -13.63
N SER A 954 11.66 1.78 -13.79
CA SER A 954 10.68 2.43 -12.90
C SER A 954 10.85 2.02 -11.43
N LEU A 955 11.10 0.73 -11.16
CA LEU A 955 11.37 0.23 -9.81
C LEU A 955 12.64 0.86 -9.23
N ALA A 956 13.72 0.92 -10.00
CA ALA A 956 14.98 1.54 -9.57
C ALA A 956 14.78 3.02 -9.25
N PHE A 957 14.07 3.78 -10.09
CA PHE A 957 13.77 5.18 -9.83
C PHE A 957 12.86 5.37 -8.60
N CYS A 958 11.81 4.54 -8.46
CA CYS A 958 10.96 4.56 -7.26
C CYS A 958 11.75 4.31 -5.98
N GLN A 959 12.66 3.34 -5.97
CA GLN A 959 13.51 3.01 -4.83
C GLN A 959 14.54 4.12 -4.53
N GLN A 960 15.11 4.75 -5.56
CA GLN A 960 16.03 5.88 -5.39
C GLN A 960 15.33 7.12 -4.82
N VAL A 961 14.10 7.42 -5.27
CA VAL A 961 13.34 8.61 -4.88
C VAL A 961 12.63 8.43 -3.53
N HIS A 962 11.79 7.40 -3.40
CA HIS A 962 10.91 7.20 -2.24
C HIS A 962 11.51 6.28 -1.19
N GLY A 963 12.59 5.57 -1.53
CA GLY A 963 13.05 4.42 -0.76
C GLY A 963 12.24 3.15 -1.08
N PRO A 964 12.59 2.04 -0.43
CA PRO A 964 12.03 0.72 -0.73
C PRO A 964 10.57 0.52 -0.28
N ILE A 965 10.03 1.38 0.59
CA ILE A 965 8.66 1.26 1.14
C ILE A 965 7.78 2.42 0.62
N HIS A 966 7.20 2.24 -0.57
CA HIS A 966 6.27 3.19 -1.18
C HIS A 966 5.23 2.47 -2.06
N THR A 967 4.04 3.08 -2.25
CA THR A 967 2.94 2.46 -3.03
C THR A 967 3.36 2.19 -4.47
N ASP A 968 4.14 3.09 -5.05
CA ASP A 968 4.50 3.00 -6.47
C ASP A 968 5.58 1.91 -6.68
N THR A 969 6.48 1.70 -5.71
CA THR A 969 7.41 0.55 -5.64
C THR A 969 6.65 -0.78 -5.61
N ALA A 970 5.55 -0.87 -4.84
CA ALA A 970 4.70 -2.07 -4.82
C ALA A 970 3.98 -2.30 -6.16
N ASN A 971 3.53 -1.23 -6.82
CA ASN A 971 2.92 -1.32 -8.16
C ASN A 971 3.91 -1.82 -9.21
N CYS A 972 5.19 -1.40 -9.14
CA CYS A 972 6.24 -1.93 -10.00
C CYS A 972 6.44 -3.43 -9.77
N PHE A 973 6.58 -3.87 -8.51
CA PHE A 973 6.74 -5.28 -8.17
C PHE A 973 5.55 -6.15 -8.59
N SER A 974 4.30 -5.71 -8.37
CA SER A 974 3.11 -6.45 -8.83
C SER A 974 3.05 -6.53 -10.36
N SER A 975 3.49 -5.49 -11.07
CA SER A 975 3.54 -5.50 -12.55
C SER A 975 4.64 -6.44 -13.06
N LEU A 976 5.82 -6.45 -12.44
CA LEU A 976 6.90 -7.41 -12.73
C LEU A 976 6.48 -8.85 -12.41
N ALA A 977 5.75 -9.08 -11.32
CA ALA A 977 5.22 -10.39 -10.99
C ALA A 977 4.25 -10.91 -12.07
N MET A 978 3.43 -10.03 -12.65
CA MET A 978 2.57 -10.36 -13.79
C MET A 978 3.37 -10.65 -15.07
N VAL A 979 4.46 -9.92 -15.35
CA VAL A 979 5.38 -10.25 -16.46
C VAL A 979 5.95 -11.66 -16.27
N ALA A 980 6.58 -11.92 -15.12
CA ALA A 980 7.18 -13.21 -14.78
C ALA A 980 6.15 -14.37 -14.80
N PHE A 981 4.90 -14.11 -14.40
CA PHE A 981 3.82 -15.09 -14.52
C PHE A 981 3.49 -15.44 -15.97
N TYR A 982 3.47 -14.46 -16.89
CA TYR A 982 3.21 -14.70 -18.30
C TYR A 982 4.40 -15.31 -19.06
N THR A 983 5.65 -15.03 -18.64
CA THR A 983 6.86 -15.74 -19.14
C THR A 983 7.00 -17.16 -18.57
N LYS A 984 6.22 -17.49 -17.52
CA LYS A 984 6.19 -18.77 -16.77
C LYS A 984 7.33 -18.95 -15.76
N GLU A 985 7.97 -17.86 -15.38
CA GLU A 985 8.99 -17.78 -14.32
C GLU A 985 8.29 -17.68 -12.95
N TYR A 986 7.56 -18.74 -12.57
CA TYR A 986 6.63 -18.68 -11.44
C TYR A 986 7.30 -18.44 -10.07
N ASN A 987 8.57 -18.82 -9.90
CA ASN A 987 9.30 -18.55 -8.65
C ASN A 987 9.58 -17.06 -8.49
N ASP A 988 10.01 -16.40 -9.56
CA ASP A 988 10.32 -14.96 -9.56
C ASP A 988 9.03 -14.15 -9.44
N ALA A 989 7.95 -14.60 -10.10
CA ALA A 989 6.61 -14.05 -9.89
C ALA A 989 6.15 -14.13 -8.42
N ILE A 990 6.42 -15.26 -7.73
CA ILE A 990 6.13 -15.40 -6.30
C ILE A 990 7.00 -14.45 -5.46
N GLU A 991 8.29 -14.28 -5.77
CA GLU A 991 9.17 -13.39 -5.02
C GLU A 991 8.80 -11.91 -5.18
N TYR A 992 8.63 -11.44 -6.42
CA TYR A 992 8.15 -10.09 -6.71
C TYR A 992 6.81 -9.81 -6.03
N GLN A 993 5.86 -10.75 -6.08
CA GLN A 993 4.55 -10.59 -5.45
C GLN A 993 4.63 -10.59 -3.90
N LYS A 994 5.56 -11.34 -3.29
CA LYS A 994 5.83 -11.26 -1.84
C LYS A 994 6.37 -9.89 -1.45
N ASN A 995 7.31 -9.35 -2.22
CA ASN A 995 7.87 -8.02 -1.96
C ASN A 995 6.80 -6.93 -2.13
N ALA A 996 5.99 -6.99 -3.19
CA ALA A 996 4.84 -6.10 -3.37
C ALA A 996 3.88 -6.14 -2.17
N LEU A 997 3.53 -7.35 -1.72
CA LEU A 997 2.59 -7.59 -0.62
C LEU A 997 3.07 -7.02 0.72
N ILE A 998 4.35 -7.19 1.07
CA ILE A 998 4.92 -6.61 2.30
C ILE A 998 4.86 -5.07 2.26
N ILE A 999 5.09 -4.49 1.08
CA ILE A 999 5.04 -3.04 0.89
C ILE A 999 3.59 -2.53 0.94
N THR A 1000 2.61 -3.23 0.33
CA THR A 1000 1.18 -2.84 0.42
C THR A 1000 0.63 -3.01 1.83
N GLU A 1001 0.94 -4.11 2.53
CA GLU A 1001 0.58 -4.28 3.95
C GLU A 1001 0.99 -3.06 4.76
N LYS A 1002 2.24 -2.60 4.60
CA LYS A 1002 2.81 -1.50 5.39
C LYS A 1002 2.32 -0.13 4.95
N THR A 1003 2.16 0.12 3.65
CA THR A 1003 1.79 1.44 3.10
C THR A 1003 0.28 1.71 3.07
N LEU A 1004 -0.56 0.67 3.05
CA LEU A 1004 -2.02 0.80 2.92
C LEU A 1004 -2.80 0.16 4.08
N GLY A 1005 -2.24 -0.88 4.69
CA GLY A 1005 -2.91 -1.70 5.71
C GLY A 1005 -3.08 -3.15 5.27
N VAL A 1006 -3.02 -4.07 6.24
CA VAL A 1006 -3.30 -5.51 6.05
C VAL A 1006 -4.67 -5.74 5.39
N ASP A 1007 -5.66 -4.93 5.77
CA ASP A 1007 -7.06 -5.08 5.38
C ASP A 1007 -7.51 -4.14 4.23
N HIS A 1008 -6.56 -3.51 3.55
CA HIS A 1008 -6.83 -2.74 2.35
C HIS A 1008 -7.11 -3.66 1.15
N HIS A 1009 -8.03 -3.28 0.27
CA HIS A 1009 -8.38 -4.04 -0.94
C HIS A 1009 -7.15 -4.47 -1.74
N ASP A 1010 -6.23 -3.54 -2.04
CA ASP A 1010 -5.04 -3.84 -2.85
C ASP A 1010 -4.10 -4.86 -2.17
N THR A 1011 -4.08 -4.91 -0.84
CA THR A 1011 -3.33 -5.91 -0.05
C THR A 1011 -3.99 -7.28 -0.12
N ILE A 1012 -5.32 -7.32 0.00
CA ILE A 1012 -6.15 -8.53 -0.17
C ILE A 1012 -6.01 -9.09 -1.61
N HIS A 1013 -6.04 -8.22 -2.61
CA HIS A 1013 -5.77 -8.56 -4.01
C HIS A 1013 -4.33 -9.08 -4.18
N SER A 1014 -3.35 -8.45 -3.52
CA SER A 1014 -1.94 -8.88 -3.54
C SER A 1014 -1.75 -10.29 -2.97
N TYR A 1015 -2.45 -10.65 -1.89
CA TYR A 1015 -2.49 -12.02 -1.36
C TYR A 1015 -3.17 -13.00 -2.34
N THR A 1016 -4.22 -12.56 -3.05
CA THR A 1016 -4.95 -13.40 -4.01
C THR A 1016 -4.08 -13.76 -5.22
N ASN A 1017 -3.34 -12.78 -5.75
CA ASN A 1017 -2.36 -13.02 -6.82
C ASN A 1017 -1.22 -13.92 -6.36
N LEU A 1018 -0.71 -13.73 -5.14
CA LEU A 1018 0.29 -14.62 -4.55
C LEU A 1018 -0.20 -16.07 -4.44
N ALA A 1019 -1.46 -16.28 -4.02
CA ALA A 1019 -2.07 -17.61 -3.96
C ALA A 1019 -2.17 -18.25 -5.36
N LEU A 1020 -2.58 -17.48 -6.38
CA LEU A 1020 -2.63 -17.95 -7.77
C LEU A 1020 -1.24 -18.33 -8.31
N PHE A 1021 -0.21 -17.52 -8.05
CA PHE A 1021 1.16 -17.82 -8.48
C PHE A 1021 1.72 -19.06 -7.76
N CYS A 1022 1.48 -19.19 -6.46
CA CYS A 1022 1.80 -20.40 -5.70
C CYS A 1022 1.07 -21.64 -6.23
N GLN A 1023 -0.20 -21.54 -6.64
CA GLN A 1023 -0.92 -22.66 -7.26
C GLN A 1023 -0.23 -23.11 -8.56
N ARG A 1024 0.15 -22.17 -9.45
CA ARG A 1024 0.80 -22.52 -10.72
C ARG A 1024 2.26 -23.00 -10.58
N ALA A 1025 2.87 -22.79 -9.42
CA ALA A 1025 4.14 -23.38 -9.02
C ALA A 1025 3.98 -24.70 -8.23
N ASP A 1026 2.80 -25.34 -8.24
CA ASP A 1026 2.44 -26.55 -7.48
C ASP A 1026 2.58 -26.43 -5.94
N ARG A 1027 2.67 -25.21 -5.39
CA ARG A 1027 2.79 -24.91 -3.95
C ARG A 1027 1.42 -24.77 -3.28
N PHE A 1028 0.54 -25.76 -3.50
CA PHE A 1028 -0.88 -25.72 -3.12
C PHE A 1028 -1.14 -25.44 -1.63
N THR A 1029 -0.31 -25.95 -0.72
CA THR A 1029 -0.50 -25.70 0.72
C THR A 1029 -0.18 -24.26 1.13
N GLU A 1030 0.78 -23.60 0.46
CA GLU A 1030 1.03 -22.17 0.68
C GLU A 1030 -0.08 -21.33 0.07
N ALA A 1031 -0.51 -21.67 -1.16
CA ALA A 1031 -1.62 -21.01 -1.84
C ALA A 1031 -2.90 -21.01 -1.00
N MET A 1032 -3.29 -22.17 -0.45
CA MET A 1032 -4.42 -22.29 0.48
C MET A 1032 -4.21 -21.49 1.76
N GLY A 1033 -2.99 -21.46 2.29
CA GLY A 1033 -2.62 -20.67 3.47
C GLY A 1033 -2.85 -19.16 3.29
N TYR A 1034 -2.40 -18.59 2.16
CA TYR A 1034 -2.66 -17.19 1.83
C TYR A 1034 -4.15 -16.93 1.55
N LEU A 1035 -4.80 -17.83 0.79
CA LEU A 1035 -6.20 -17.65 0.41
C LEU A 1035 -7.16 -17.78 1.62
N LYS A 1036 -6.82 -18.59 2.63
CA LYS A 1036 -7.53 -18.63 3.92
C LYS A 1036 -7.55 -17.27 4.62
N HIS A 1037 -6.46 -16.49 4.51
CA HIS A 1037 -6.41 -15.13 5.05
C HIS A 1037 -7.25 -14.15 4.22
N VAL A 1038 -7.21 -14.25 2.89
CA VAL A 1038 -8.07 -13.48 1.96
C VAL A 1038 -9.56 -13.73 2.24
N ILE A 1039 -9.97 -14.99 2.40
CA ILE A 1039 -11.34 -15.38 2.75
C ILE A 1039 -11.71 -14.77 4.10
N TYR A 1040 -10.86 -14.92 5.13
CA TYR A 1040 -11.11 -14.35 6.45
C TYR A 1040 -11.34 -12.82 6.41
N LEU A 1041 -10.51 -12.06 5.68
CA LEU A 1041 -10.66 -10.61 5.57
C LEU A 1041 -11.92 -10.20 4.78
N ASN A 1042 -12.25 -10.91 3.70
CA ASN A 1042 -13.47 -10.66 2.91
C ASN A 1042 -14.76 -11.08 3.63
N ASP A 1043 -14.72 -12.12 4.45
CA ASP A 1043 -15.86 -12.55 5.27
C ASP A 1043 -16.02 -11.65 6.51
N LEU A 1044 -14.95 -10.96 6.96
CA LEU A 1044 -14.99 -9.99 8.07
C LEU A 1044 -15.46 -8.58 7.65
N LEU A 1045 -14.99 -8.09 6.49
CA LEU A 1045 -15.19 -6.70 6.06
C LEU A 1045 -16.16 -6.55 4.87
N GLY A 1046 -16.29 -7.58 4.03
CA GLY A 1046 -17.23 -7.59 2.92
C GLY A 1046 -18.67 -7.74 3.40
N SER A 1047 -19.60 -7.17 2.63
CA SER A 1047 -21.02 -7.47 2.79
C SER A 1047 -21.41 -8.73 2.02
N ASP A 1048 -22.64 -9.21 2.24
CA ASP A 1048 -23.18 -10.39 1.55
C ASP A 1048 -23.41 -10.18 0.05
N TYR A 1049 -23.24 -8.95 -0.44
CA TYR A 1049 -23.24 -8.58 -1.85
C TYR A 1049 -21.83 -8.35 -2.42
N ASN A 1050 -20.74 -8.77 -1.77
CA ASN A 1050 -19.39 -8.56 -2.30
C ASN A 1050 -19.13 -9.43 -3.57
N PRO A 1051 -18.91 -8.84 -4.77
CA PRO A 1051 -18.66 -9.60 -6.00
C PRO A 1051 -17.38 -10.45 -5.95
N GLU A 1052 -16.35 -10.01 -5.24
CA GLU A 1052 -15.03 -10.65 -5.23
C GLU A 1052 -15.03 -12.00 -4.50
N ARG A 1053 -15.94 -12.19 -3.53
CA ARG A 1053 -16.12 -13.46 -2.80
C ARG A 1053 -16.29 -14.64 -3.76
N SER A 1054 -17.03 -14.46 -4.86
CA SER A 1054 -17.23 -15.51 -5.87
C SER A 1054 -15.91 -15.94 -6.55
N SER A 1055 -15.04 -14.99 -6.88
CA SER A 1055 -13.73 -15.27 -7.50
C SER A 1055 -12.79 -15.96 -6.50
N ILE A 1056 -12.78 -15.48 -5.26
CA ILE A 1056 -11.96 -16.02 -4.17
C ILE A 1056 -12.38 -17.47 -3.83
N TYR A 1057 -13.68 -17.72 -3.66
CA TYR A 1057 -14.19 -19.08 -3.38
C TYR A 1057 -13.97 -20.03 -4.55
N THR A 1058 -14.03 -19.54 -5.81
CA THR A 1058 -13.70 -20.35 -6.98
C THR A 1058 -12.22 -20.73 -6.99
N SER A 1059 -11.31 -19.78 -6.73
CA SER A 1059 -9.87 -20.06 -6.57
C SER A 1059 -9.60 -21.07 -5.45
N ALA A 1060 -10.32 -20.97 -4.33
CA ALA A 1060 -10.20 -21.90 -3.21
C ALA A 1060 -10.64 -23.32 -3.58
N ALA A 1061 -11.77 -23.44 -4.27
CA ALA A 1061 -12.28 -24.72 -4.75
C ALA A 1061 -11.31 -25.42 -5.71
N ILE A 1062 -10.65 -24.68 -6.62
CA ILE A 1062 -9.66 -25.26 -7.53
C ILE A 1062 -8.43 -25.76 -6.76
N ILE A 1063 -7.87 -24.97 -5.83
CA ILE A 1063 -6.73 -25.39 -5.01
C ILE A 1063 -7.09 -26.62 -4.13
N LEU A 1064 -8.32 -26.69 -3.61
CA LEU A 1064 -8.80 -27.86 -2.86
C LEU A 1064 -9.02 -29.09 -3.77
N GLN A 1065 -9.44 -28.90 -5.02
CA GLN A 1065 -9.52 -29.96 -6.03
C GLN A 1065 -8.12 -30.51 -6.37
N ASP A 1066 -7.12 -29.64 -6.54
CA ASP A 1066 -5.72 -30.03 -6.75
C ASP A 1066 -5.17 -30.82 -5.52
N LEU A 1067 -5.55 -30.42 -4.31
CA LEU A 1067 -5.27 -31.14 -3.05
C LEU A 1067 -6.11 -32.41 -2.84
N LYS A 1068 -7.13 -32.67 -3.68
CA LYS A 1068 -8.10 -33.79 -3.63
C LYS A 1068 -9.06 -33.79 -2.44
N GLU A 1069 -9.29 -32.61 -1.85
CA GLU A 1069 -10.20 -32.40 -0.72
C GLU A 1069 -11.57 -31.95 -1.24
N PHE A 1070 -12.20 -32.85 -2.00
CA PHE A 1070 -13.36 -32.56 -2.84
C PHE A 1070 -14.58 -32.06 -2.07
N ASP A 1071 -14.84 -32.58 -0.86
CA ASP A 1071 -15.98 -32.15 -0.04
C ASP A 1071 -15.88 -30.65 0.32
N CYS A 1072 -14.70 -30.21 0.75
CA CYS A 1072 -14.42 -28.80 1.04
C CYS A 1072 -14.52 -27.93 -0.23
N ALA A 1073 -14.01 -28.42 -1.37
CA ALA A 1073 -14.11 -27.71 -2.65
C ALA A 1073 -15.56 -27.48 -3.07
N ILE A 1074 -16.42 -28.49 -2.91
CA ILE A 1074 -17.86 -28.41 -3.20
C ILE A 1074 -18.54 -27.36 -2.30
N ASP A 1075 -18.21 -27.30 -1.01
CA ASP A 1075 -18.83 -26.35 -0.09
C ASP A 1075 -18.47 -24.89 -0.40
N TYR A 1076 -17.24 -24.60 -0.85
CA TYR A 1076 -16.89 -23.28 -1.40
C TYR A 1076 -17.64 -22.94 -2.70
N LEU A 1077 -17.87 -23.92 -3.59
CA LEU A 1077 -18.66 -23.68 -4.80
C LEU A 1077 -20.15 -23.47 -4.49
N LYS A 1078 -20.71 -24.10 -3.45
CA LYS A 1078 -22.07 -23.81 -2.96
C LYS A 1078 -22.17 -22.37 -2.44
N LYS A 1079 -21.21 -21.91 -1.63
CA LYS A 1079 -21.13 -20.50 -1.21
C LYS A 1079 -21.02 -19.54 -2.39
N CYS A 1080 -20.27 -19.91 -3.44
CA CYS A 1080 -20.16 -19.12 -4.66
C CYS A 1080 -21.53 -18.98 -5.37
N ILE A 1081 -22.33 -20.04 -5.42
CA ILE A 1081 -23.71 -20.00 -5.92
C ILE A 1081 -24.64 -19.15 -5.03
N GLU A 1082 -24.48 -19.22 -3.71
CA GLU A 1082 -25.21 -18.37 -2.75
C GLU A 1082 -24.88 -16.87 -2.99
N ASN A 1083 -23.61 -16.51 -3.13
CA ASN A 1083 -23.20 -15.16 -3.48
C ASN A 1083 -23.73 -14.72 -4.86
N HIS A 1084 -23.72 -15.61 -5.86
CA HIS A 1084 -24.35 -15.33 -7.16
C HIS A 1084 -25.87 -15.10 -7.05
N LYS A 1085 -26.55 -15.82 -6.15
CA LYS A 1085 -27.97 -15.62 -5.87
C LYS A 1085 -28.26 -14.25 -5.24
N HIS A 1086 -27.38 -13.76 -4.37
CA HIS A 1086 -27.46 -12.40 -3.83
C HIS A 1086 -27.18 -11.31 -4.88
N LEU A 1087 -26.24 -11.54 -5.79
CA LEU A 1087 -25.81 -10.58 -6.82
C LEU A 1087 -26.74 -10.53 -8.06
N PHE A 1088 -27.16 -11.69 -8.56
CA PHE A 1088 -27.80 -11.85 -9.87
C PHE A 1088 -29.21 -12.47 -9.79
N GLY A 1089 -29.62 -12.99 -8.63
CA GLY A 1089 -30.82 -13.84 -8.49
C GLY A 1089 -30.56 -15.33 -8.75
N GLU A 1090 -31.61 -16.14 -8.63
CA GLU A 1090 -31.53 -17.63 -8.64
C GLU A 1090 -30.81 -18.21 -9.88
N ASP A 1091 -31.17 -17.75 -11.09
CA ASP A 1091 -30.64 -18.25 -12.36
C ASP A 1091 -29.72 -17.19 -13.00
N HIS A 1092 -28.43 -17.49 -13.16
CA HIS A 1092 -27.50 -16.63 -13.91
C HIS A 1092 -26.44 -17.45 -14.68
N LEU A 1093 -25.91 -16.87 -15.76
CA LEU A 1093 -24.92 -17.54 -16.62
C LEU A 1093 -23.62 -17.90 -15.87
N VAL A 1094 -23.20 -17.08 -14.90
CA VAL A 1094 -22.03 -17.38 -14.06
C VAL A 1094 -22.33 -18.53 -13.10
N SER A 1095 -23.53 -18.59 -12.53
CA SER A 1095 -23.98 -19.71 -11.68
C SER A 1095 -23.93 -21.05 -12.42
N SER A 1096 -24.27 -21.05 -13.72
CA SER A 1096 -24.16 -22.24 -14.59
C SER A 1096 -22.72 -22.77 -14.66
N SER A 1097 -21.71 -21.91 -14.74
CA SER A 1097 -20.31 -22.33 -14.76
C SER A 1097 -19.91 -22.96 -13.42
N THR A 1098 -20.29 -22.37 -12.29
CA THR A 1098 -20.03 -22.97 -10.97
C THR A 1098 -20.75 -24.31 -10.76
N LEU A 1099 -21.99 -24.46 -11.24
CA LEU A 1099 -22.73 -25.72 -11.22
C LEU A 1099 -22.03 -26.81 -12.05
N GLN A 1100 -21.42 -26.44 -13.18
CA GLN A 1100 -20.63 -27.36 -14.01
C GLN A 1100 -19.32 -27.77 -13.30
N SER A 1101 -18.65 -26.88 -12.58
CA SER A 1101 -17.50 -27.22 -11.73
C SER A 1101 -17.88 -28.21 -10.62
N ILE A 1102 -19.02 -28.02 -9.95
CA ILE A 1102 -19.54 -28.97 -8.96
C ILE A 1102 -19.81 -30.34 -9.61
N ALA A 1103 -20.45 -30.37 -10.78
CA ALA A 1103 -20.74 -31.61 -11.50
C ALA A 1103 -19.45 -32.36 -11.89
N GLN A 1104 -18.41 -31.64 -12.32
CA GLN A 1104 -17.10 -32.21 -12.64
C GLN A 1104 -16.42 -32.82 -11.41
N ILE A 1105 -16.42 -32.12 -10.27
CA ILE A 1105 -15.85 -32.64 -9.02
C ILE A 1105 -16.59 -33.90 -8.55
N TYR A 1106 -17.93 -33.92 -8.58
CA TYR A 1106 -18.69 -35.13 -8.26
C TYR A 1106 -18.39 -36.30 -9.22
N ALA A 1107 -18.12 -36.03 -10.49
CA ALA A 1107 -17.70 -37.06 -11.45
C ALA A 1107 -16.29 -37.60 -11.16
N GLU A 1108 -15.36 -36.77 -10.69
CA GLU A 1108 -14.03 -37.19 -10.21
C GLU A 1108 -14.12 -38.04 -8.93
N MET A 1109 -15.05 -37.71 -8.03
CA MET A 1109 -15.44 -38.55 -6.89
C MET A 1109 -16.19 -39.84 -7.31
N LYS A 1110 -16.53 -40.00 -8.60
CA LYS A 1110 -17.37 -41.07 -9.17
C LYS A 1110 -18.84 -41.08 -8.69
N ASN A 1111 -19.32 -40.02 -8.06
CA ASN A 1111 -20.74 -39.86 -7.74
C ASN A 1111 -21.49 -39.28 -8.94
N PHE A 1112 -21.71 -40.11 -9.97
CA PHE A 1112 -22.39 -39.70 -11.19
C PHE A 1112 -23.85 -39.25 -10.97
N THR A 1113 -24.47 -39.67 -9.85
CA THR A 1113 -25.87 -39.32 -9.55
C THR A 1113 -26.05 -37.87 -9.12
N GLU A 1114 -25.10 -37.28 -8.38
CA GLU A 1114 -25.11 -35.85 -8.07
C GLU A 1114 -24.58 -35.04 -9.26
N ALA A 1115 -23.54 -35.53 -9.95
CA ALA A 1115 -23.02 -34.88 -11.16
C ALA A 1115 -24.13 -34.63 -12.22
N GLU A 1116 -24.98 -35.62 -12.48
CA GLU A 1116 -26.12 -35.50 -13.40
C GLU A 1116 -27.10 -34.40 -12.97
N LYS A 1117 -27.39 -34.25 -11.66
CA LYS A 1117 -28.34 -33.25 -11.15
C LYS A 1117 -27.82 -31.82 -11.35
N TYR A 1118 -26.59 -31.55 -10.89
CA TYR A 1118 -25.97 -30.23 -11.01
C TYR A 1118 -25.76 -29.84 -12.47
N GLN A 1119 -25.39 -30.81 -13.32
CA GLN A 1119 -25.30 -30.55 -14.75
C GLN A 1119 -26.66 -30.22 -15.37
N LYS A 1120 -27.71 -31.02 -15.14
CA LYS A 1120 -29.04 -30.77 -15.71
C LYS A 1120 -29.54 -29.37 -15.35
N HIS A 1121 -29.26 -28.92 -14.13
CA HIS A 1121 -29.54 -27.55 -13.69
C HIS A 1121 -28.74 -26.53 -14.54
N SER A 1122 -27.42 -26.70 -14.68
CA SER A 1122 -26.58 -25.85 -15.54
C SER A 1122 -27.06 -25.81 -17.00
N THR A 1123 -27.40 -26.96 -17.59
CA THR A 1123 -27.93 -27.07 -18.96
C THR A 1123 -29.27 -26.33 -19.12
N ALA A 1124 -30.16 -26.38 -18.12
CA ALA A 1124 -31.43 -25.67 -18.16
C ALA A 1124 -31.21 -24.14 -18.19
N ILE A 1125 -30.30 -23.62 -17.36
CA ILE A 1125 -29.91 -22.20 -17.34
C ILE A 1125 -29.31 -21.79 -18.70
N LEU A 1126 -28.35 -22.56 -19.23
CA LEU A 1126 -27.74 -22.29 -20.55
C LEU A 1126 -28.77 -22.29 -21.69
N THR A 1127 -29.69 -23.25 -21.68
CA THR A 1127 -30.77 -23.33 -22.68
C THR A 1127 -31.71 -22.13 -22.60
N ARG A 1128 -31.99 -21.64 -21.40
CA ARG A 1128 -32.85 -20.46 -21.16
C ARG A 1128 -32.22 -19.15 -21.62
N TYR A 1129 -30.93 -18.93 -21.36
CA TYR A 1129 -30.24 -17.66 -21.66
C TYR A 1129 -29.57 -17.61 -23.04
N LEU A 1130 -29.01 -18.72 -23.52
CA LEU A 1130 -28.22 -18.77 -24.77
C LEU A 1130 -28.90 -19.58 -25.87
N GLY A 1131 -29.98 -20.31 -25.56
CA GLY A 1131 -30.66 -21.20 -26.49
C GLY A 1131 -29.96 -22.56 -26.68
N ALA A 1132 -30.69 -23.50 -27.27
CA ALA A 1132 -30.22 -24.89 -27.44
C ALA A 1132 -29.04 -25.04 -28.43
N ASN A 1133 -28.94 -24.15 -29.42
CA ASN A 1133 -27.94 -24.23 -30.50
C ASN A 1133 -26.59 -23.59 -30.12
N HIS A 1134 -26.47 -22.96 -28.95
CA HIS A 1134 -25.24 -22.29 -28.56
C HIS A 1134 -24.15 -23.31 -28.15
N PRO A 1135 -22.87 -23.14 -28.53
CA PRO A 1135 -21.81 -24.12 -28.27
C PRO A 1135 -21.69 -24.56 -26.80
N ARG A 1136 -21.80 -23.63 -25.84
CA ARG A 1136 -21.80 -23.96 -24.39
C ARG A 1136 -22.98 -24.85 -23.99
N THR A 1137 -24.17 -24.63 -24.56
CA THR A 1137 -25.37 -25.42 -24.27
C THR A 1137 -25.23 -26.83 -24.85
N ILE A 1138 -24.75 -26.94 -26.10
CA ILE A 1138 -24.48 -28.22 -26.76
C ILE A 1138 -23.46 -29.04 -25.96
N GLU A 1139 -22.36 -28.41 -25.52
CA GLU A 1139 -21.35 -29.09 -24.70
C GLU A 1139 -21.92 -29.51 -23.33
N SER A 1140 -22.71 -28.65 -22.69
CA SER A 1140 -23.40 -28.99 -21.44
C SER A 1140 -24.35 -30.18 -21.59
N MET A 1141 -25.09 -30.27 -22.71
CA MET A 1141 -25.95 -31.40 -23.07
C MET A 1141 -25.14 -32.68 -23.39
N ARG A 1142 -24.04 -32.55 -24.14
CA ARG A 1142 -23.13 -33.67 -24.47
C ARG A 1142 -22.57 -34.30 -23.19
N LEU A 1143 -22.09 -33.48 -22.28
CA LEU A 1143 -21.60 -33.94 -20.99
C LEU A 1143 -22.74 -34.53 -20.14
N THR A 1144 -23.94 -33.94 -20.13
CA THR A 1144 -25.14 -34.52 -19.47
C THR A 1144 -25.40 -35.96 -19.91
N ALA A 1145 -25.31 -36.25 -21.21
CA ALA A 1145 -25.44 -37.61 -21.73
C ALA A 1145 -24.30 -38.54 -21.27
N LEU A 1146 -23.05 -38.03 -21.20
CA LEU A 1146 -21.88 -38.78 -20.73
C LEU A 1146 -22.05 -39.27 -19.28
N TRP A 1147 -22.45 -38.41 -18.34
CA TRP A 1147 -22.64 -38.81 -16.95
C TRP A 1147 -23.82 -39.78 -16.77
N VAL A 1148 -24.89 -39.63 -17.56
CA VAL A 1148 -26.00 -40.60 -17.60
C VAL A 1148 -25.53 -41.99 -18.06
N ASP A 1149 -24.64 -42.07 -19.04
CA ASP A 1149 -24.11 -43.35 -19.53
C ASP A 1149 -23.09 -43.98 -18.57
N GLU A 1150 -22.23 -43.19 -17.90
CA GLU A 1150 -21.38 -43.71 -16.83
C GLU A 1150 -22.19 -44.22 -15.63
N MET A 1151 -23.26 -43.51 -15.22
CA MET A 1151 -24.19 -44.00 -14.19
C MET A 1151 -24.83 -45.35 -14.56
N LYS A 1152 -25.15 -45.58 -15.85
CA LYS A 1152 -25.67 -46.90 -16.32
C LYS A 1152 -24.60 -47.98 -16.16
N LYS A 1153 -23.36 -47.72 -16.63
CA LYS A 1153 -22.22 -48.64 -16.52
C LYS A 1153 -21.93 -49.01 -15.07
N GLU A 1154 -21.96 -48.03 -14.17
CA GLU A 1154 -21.77 -48.24 -12.73
C GLU A 1154 -22.86 -49.17 -12.16
N LYS A 1155 -24.14 -48.88 -12.41
CA LYS A 1155 -25.28 -49.72 -11.98
C LYS A 1155 -25.22 -51.14 -12.54
N GLU A 1156 -24.70 -51.33 -13.75
CA GLU A 1156 -24.43 -52.65 -14.30
C GLU A 1156 -23.25 -53.35 -13.62
N SER A 1157 -22.18 -52.63 -13.30
CA SER A 1157 -21.01 -53.15 -12.58
C SER A 1157 -21.39 -53.60 -11.16
N GLU A 1158 -22.25 -52.83 -10.47
CA GLU A 1158 -22.81 -53.21 -9.17
C GLU A 1158 -23.69 -54.46 -9.26
N LYS A 1159 -24.54 -54.57 -10.29
CA LYS A 1159 -25.38 -55.76 -10.49
C LYS A 1159 -24.49 -57.00 -10.70
N LYS A 1160 -23.41 -56.87 -11.46
CA LYS A 1160 -22.41 -57.94 -11.67
C LYS A 1160 -21.66 -58.28 -10.37
N SER A 1161 -21.23 -57.28 -9.58
CA SER A 1161 -20.52 -57.54 -8.32
C SER A 1161 -21.44 -58.14 -7.24
N LYS A 1162 -22.68 -57.68 -7.13
CA LYS A 1162 -23.71 -58.24 -6.23
C LYS A 1162 -24.08 -59.67 -6.64
N SER A 1163 -24.24 -59.98 -7.93
CA SER A 1163 -24.48 -61.36 -8.38
C SER A 1163 -23.29 -62.28 -8.10
N THR A 1164 -22.06 -61.82 -8.33
CA THR A 1164 -20.83 -62.58 -8.01
C THR A 1164 -20.68 -62.80 -6.50
N SER A 1165 -20.97 -61.79 -5.67
CA SER A 1165 -20.94 -61.89 -4.21
C SER A 1165 -21.98 -62.89 -3.69
N ASN A 1166 -23.21 -62.83 -4.20
CA ASN A 1166 -24.27 -63.78 -3.85
C ASN A 1166 -23.91 -65.20 -4.27
N GLN A 1167 -23.34 -65.40 -5.47
CA GLN A 1167 -22.80 -66.70 -5.89
C GLN A 1167 -21.68 -67.19 -4.98
N GLN A 1168 -20.77 -66.31 -4.52
CA GLN A 1168 -19.72 -66.67 -3.56
C GLN A 1168 -20.26 -67.01 -2.17
N GLN A 1169 -21.28 -66.28 -1.67
CA GLN A 1169 -21.97 -66.63 -0.43
C GLN A 1169 -22.70 -67.96 -0.55
N GLN A 1170 -23.40 -68.21 -1.65
CA GLN A 1170 -24.10 -69.45 -1.92
C GLN A 1170 -23.12 -70.63 -2.10
N LEU A 1171 -21.96 -70.42 -2.72
CA LEU A 1171 -20.85 -71.39 -2.75
C LEU A 1171 -20.26 -71.65 -1.36
N LYS A 1172 -20.18 -70.64 -0.48
CA LYS A 1172 -19.76 -70.81 0.93
C LYS A 1172 -20.80 -71.59 1.73
N GLN A 1173 -22.09 -71.28 1.58
CA GLN A 1173 -23.19 -72.01 2.21
C GLN A 1173 -23.26 -73.46 1.70
N ASN A 1174 -23.14 -73.68 0.39
CA ASN A 1174 -23.08 -75.02 -0.21
C ASN A 1174 -21.84 -75.79 0.27
N LYS A 1175 -20.68 -75.14 0.45
CA LYS A 1175 -19.49 -75.77 1.08
C LYS A 1175 -19.71 -76.08 2.56
N GLN A 1176 -20.40 -75.23 3.32
CA GLN A 1176 -20.78 -75.51 4.71
C GLN A 1176 -21.79 -76.65 4.81
N GLN A 1177 -22.82 -76.67 3.96
CA GLN A 1177 -23.78 -77.77 3.85
C GLN A 1177 -23.09 -79.07 3.42
N LEU A 1178 -22.17 -79.02 2.44
CA LEU A 1178 -21.39 -80.19 2.02
C LEU A 1178 -20.45 -80.67 3.13
N ASN A 1179 -19.85 -79.77 3.92
CA ASN A 1179 -19.07 -80.15 5.10
C ASN A 1179 -19.95 -80.75 6.21
N ASN A 1180 -21.16 -80.22 6.44
CA ASN A 1180 -22.11 -80.80 7.39
C ASN A 1180 -22.63 -82.16 6.91
N MET A 1181 -22.89 -82.33 5.62
CA MET A 1181 -23.21 -83.64 5.02
C MET A 1181 -22.02 -84.60 5.11
N LYS A 1182 -20.77 -84.13 4.94
CA LYS A 1182 -19.57 -84.95 5.15
C LYS A 1182 -19.41 -85.35 6.62
N LEU A 1183 -19.69 -84.46 7.59
CA LEU A 1183 -19.73 -84.84 9.01
C LEU A 1183 -20.81 -85.90 9.27
N ASN A 1184 -22.05 -85.69 8.78
CA ASN A 1184 -23.17 -86.61 9.01
C ASN A 1184 -23.03 -87.94 8.25
N ASN A 1185 -22.30 -87.97 7.13
CA ASN A 1185 -21.99 -89.21 6.39
C ASN A 1185 -20.70 -89.89 6.91
N MET A 1186 -19.85 -89.20 7.69
CA MET A 1186 -18.74 -89.84 8.41
C MET A 1186 -19.18 -90.60 9.67
N SER A 1187 -20.45 -90.46 10.10
CA SER A 1187 -21.03 -91.30 11.16
C SER A 1187 -21.47 -92.71 10.70
N ASN A 1188 -21.31 -93.08 9.43
CA ASN A 1188 -21.59 -94.44 8.96
C ASN A 1188 -20.74 -94.82 7.72
N VAL A 1189 -19.52 -95.32 7.95
CA VAL A 1189 -18.89 -96.43 7.19
C VAL A 1189 -17.76 -97.03 8.05
N PRO A 1190 -17.50 -98.35 8.01
CA PRO A 1190 -16.65 -99.02 9.00
C PRO A 1190 -15.15 -98.73 8.85
N LYS A 1191 -14.41 -98.96 9.94
CA LYS A 1191 -12.95 -99.09 9.91
C LYS A 1191 -12.58 -100.36 9.15
N ASP A 1192 -11.79 -100.21 8.08
CA ASP A 1192 -10.64 -101.04 7.74
C ASP A 1192 -9.92 -100.46 6.51
N LEU A 1193 -8.65 -100.85 6.31
CA LEU A 1193 -7.73 -100.39 5.24
C LEU A 1193 -7.08 -99.01 5.43
N GLU A 1194 -6.27 -98.88 6.48
CA GLU A 1194 -5.02 -98.11 6.36
C GLU A 1194 -4.05 -98.86 5.42
N GLY A 1195 -3.56 -98.23 4.36
CA GLY A 1195 -2.47 -98.80 3.56
C GLY A 1195 -2.33 -98.28 2.13
N GLN A 1196 -1.28 -97.48 1.90
CA GLN A 1196 -0.66 -97.19 0.60
C GLN A 1196 -1.47 -96.40 -0.46
N VAL A 1197 -1.29 -95.08 -0.48
CA VAL A 1197 -0.69 -94.40 -1.66
C VAL A 1197 0.27 -93.32 -1.15
N LYS A 1198 1.52 -93.34 -1.65
CA LYS A 1198 2.54 -92.29 -1.45
C LYS A 1198 2.56 -91.37 -2.68
N TRP A 1199 2.98 -90.11 -2.45
CA TRP A 1199 3.32 -89.08 -3.47
C TRP A 1199 2.12 -88.53 -4.25
N PHE A 1200 1.91 -87.22 -4.35
CA PHE A 1200 2.85 -86.25 -4.93
C PHE A 1200 2.70 -84.85 -4.32
N ASN A 1201 3.80 -84.29 -3.80
CA ASN A 1201 4.04 -82.84 -3.84
C ASN A 1201 5.05 -82.61 -4.96
N GLN A 1202 4.70 -81.88 -6.01
CA GLN A 1202 5.68 -81.13 -6.79
C GLN A 1202 5.13 -79.76 -7.11
N ASP A 1203 5.90 -78.74 -6.72
CA ASP A 1203 5.83 -77.41 -7.29
C ASP A 1203 6.00 -77.50 -8.80
N ASP A 1204 5.27 -76.66 -9.54
CA ASP A 1204 5.76 -76.25 -10.85
C ASP A 1204 5.53 -74.75 -11.05
N SER A 1205 6.64 -74.04 -11.19
CA SER A 1205 6.68 -72.59 -11.38
C SER A 1205 7.22 -72.25 -12.76
N LYS A 1206 6.78 -71.11 -13.29
CA LYS A 1206 7.25 -70.42 -14.53
C LYS A 1206 6.64 -70.88 -15.87
N LYS A 1207 5.75 -70.02 -16.38
CA LYS A 1207 5.78 -69.33 -17.70
C LYS A 1207 4.63 -68.30 -17.71
N GLY A 1208 4.69 -67.12 -18.32
CA GLY A 1208 5.81 -66.47 -19.01
C GLY A 1208 5.39 -65.83 -20.35
N LYS A 1209 5.19 -64.50 -20.35
CA LYS A 1209 5.14 -63.54 -21.49
C LYS A 1209 3.82 -63.36 -22.30
N LYS A 1210 3.49 -62.07 -22.50
CA LYS A 1210 2.68 -61.43 -23.56
C LYS A 1210 1.17 -61.80 -23.58
N LYS A 1211 0.24 -60.89 -23.86
CA LYS A 1211 0.31 -59.48 -24.30
C LYS A 1211 -0.24 -58.52 -23.24
#